data_AF-A0A7S4RLF5-F1
#
_entry.id   AF-A0A7S4RLF5-F1
#
_cell.length_a   1.000
_cell.length_b   1.000
_cell.length_c   1.000
_cell.angle_alpha   90.00
_cell.angle_beta   90.00
_cell.angle_gamma   90.00
#
_symmetry.space_group_name_H-M   'P 1'
#
loop_
_entity.id
_entity.type
_entity.pdbx_description
1 polymer ?
#
loop_
_entity_poly.entity_id
_entity_poly.type
_entity_poly.pdbx_seq_one_letter_code
_entity_poly.pdbx_strand_id
1 'polypeptide(L)'
;ILLTNVQHPTSLYYLLSNNYINDLVDCFVPIRKWTDSALDEMMPVYVSFLKTLALQLAKAPYLFQFYIYQNQKENEKSASFFPLLHAAVEVSTSTQSTIDPFVRLTALNIILNLCRIQQHNDIRSSISQATADQRKFTTHLCFCLHNRYHRMVQLMSGGAAFGDLERRESLKVEMSDLVDQLEFLNDILLCGVKTLGVRICEYVIRIVLFPVLLEGLLRHEDKDDVNSKNCKGDYDSPQRQKSGHLKHDKKKYPYEHPVYESDVISEDEATTQASLLFLSQFFLTLEYTPLLRMLAVALLHPLSPFEWNENEGGLHNHSTLMSPSLAASASDKSCEYVLTPILNAIAQDQGLKLVSPTFSSDSIPNTEEALAATDSADDGDTNDENSMEHVLPDSNTPKKKNTSSDTDATKKKSVNVIFNPYRRAFLRILRGDLGNRRFVIAAMLFQSILDSSAVDHKVLTILKIISNDDTNERKEQTIDDDAKDGANATPLSKSANSMAIAQEQRWLHGHGASNSSNPIISPLEDVLAIFLTRRHVSSSVSALALECGGSLGFTLLSPHLSKTMVSTGVEAEFDSKRFCSSPLVKAYGVATARFAADAKKLRTATEVAELFVDLMEIEISRRYGDAKSGDDKANGREDAGEKQSCLVAKFRATTLQNDPEVLVRKSRDVSPNEVEDARFAIRMTLHFRALCSALCDLHDGLASVIGPQSISRRWDEEAFEFYAQDLVDNELIDVGGLKERHMNGTDLDLTGRTFFYFRPSLKVTETRIKPRGGVSSSENDRRMKFAEDMLNKLTPQTELALVLDPTELFVVKQNTKDNRNCGTILCNAPLRCVIAAAPDREWLHVAVRQTDDVGNLIKNGNMALRFDSNGSCLIVKQYLERCKATLRTKLMTQVERILDNCSENDLWTKRRRTKRSIQPSERVIQVTKSFETCSSYGDEDDFV
;
A
#
# COMPACT_ATOMS: atom_id res chain seq x y z
N ILE A 1 14.45 -45.77 3.63
CA ILE A 1 15.77 -46.42 3.35
C ILE A 1 15.73 -47.20 2.05
N LEU A 2 14.98 -48.30 1.94
CA LEU A 2 14.97 -49.14 0.73
C LEU A 2 14.59 -48.33 -0.53
N LEU A 3 13.46 -47.61 -0.49
CA LEU A 3 13.03 -46.70 -1.56
C LEU A 3 13.98 -45.52 -1.84
N THR A 4 14.72 -45.07 -0.83
CA THR A 4 15.67 -43.95 -0.96
C THR A 4 16.92 -44.36 -1.73
N ASN A 5 17.32 -45.63 -1.63
CA ASN A 5 18.57 -46.16 -2.17
C ASN A 5 18.41 -46.85 -3.54
N VAL A 6 17.18 -46.96 -4.06
CA VAL A 6 16.93 -47.57 -5.36
C VAL A 6 17.31 -46.58 -6.46
N GLN A 7 18.38 -46.89 -7.19
CA GLN A 7 18.87 -46.08 -8.32
C GLN A 7 18.39 -46.58 -9.68
N HIS A 8 18.09 -47.87 -9.81
CA HIS A 8 17.64 -48.46 -11.07
C HIS A 8 16.12 -48.35 -11.26
N PRO A 9 15.64 -47.79 -12.39
CA PRO A 9 14.20 -47.65 -12.69
C PRO A 9 13.44 -48.98 -12.65
N THR A 10 14.07 -50.07 -13.09
CA THR A 10 13.49 -51.41 -13.08
C THR A 10 13.23 -51.91 -11.66
N SER A 11 14.17 -51.68 -10.73
CA SER A 11 14.00 -52.04 -9.32
C SER A 11 12.89 -51.22 -8.67
N LEU A 12 12.78 -49.94 -9.02
CA LEU A 12 11.69 -49.07 -8.55
C LEU A 12 10.33 -49.56 -9.06
N TYR A 13 10.25 -49.96 -10.33
CA TYR A 13 9.06 -50.55 -10.93
C TYR A 13 8.60 -51.81 -10.18
N TYR A 14 9.51 -52.76 -9.92
CA TYR A 14 9.20 -53.99 -9.18
C TYR A 14 8.75 -53.75 -7.73
N LEU A 15 9.31 -52.73 -7.07
CA LEU A 15 8.92 -52.38 -5.70
C LEU A 15 7.51 -51.75 -5.66
N LEU A 16 7.15 -50.99 -6.68
CA LEU A 16 5.86 -50.29 -6.77
C LEU A 16 4.74 -51.17 -7.34
N SER A 17 5.06 -52.22 -8.10
CA SER A 17 4.07 -52.99 -8.86
C SER A 17 3.06 -53.80 -8.02
N ASN A 18 3.37 -54.09 -6.75
CA ASN A 18 2.52 -54.93 -5.89
C ASN A 18 1.57 -54.14 -4.97
N ASN A 19 1.39 -52.83 -5.20
CA ASN A 19 0.49 -51.95 -4.44
C ASN A 19 0.78 -51.82 -2.91
N TYR A 20 1.74 -52.58 -2.36
CA TYR A 20 2.13 -52.54 -0.95
C TYR A 20 2.56 -51.15 -0.45
N ILE A 21 3.06 -50.30 -1.35
CA ILE A 21 3.42 -48.93 -1.01
C ILE A 21 2.17 -48.10 -0.71
N ASN A 22 1.09 -48.29 -1.45
CA ASN A 22 -0.18 -47.62 -1.17
C ASN A 22 -0.79 -48.15 0.12
N ASP A 23 -0.75 -49.47 0.35
CA ASP A 23 -1.23 -50.06 1.61
C ASP A 23 -0.43 -49.54 2.82
N LEU A 24 0.88 -49.37 2.65
CA LEU A 24 1.77 -48.80 3.67
C LEU A 24 1.51 -47.31 3.90
N VAL A 25 1.15 -46.54 2.87
CA VAL A 25 0.76 -45.14 3.05
C VAL A 25 -0.56 -45.07 3.82
N ASP A 26 -1.55 -45.86 3.43
CA ASP A 26 -2.89 -45.84 4.00
C ASP A 26 -2.94 -46.39 5.44
N CYS A 27 -2.09 -47.36 5.81
CA CYS A 27 -2.14 -47.95 7.14
C CYS A 27 -1.80 -46.97 8.28
N PHE A 28 -1.15 -45.84 7.97
CA PHE A 28 -0.86 -44.76 8.93
C PHE A 28 -2.00 -43.74 9.06
N VAL A 29 -3.04 -43.83 8.23
CA VAL A 29 -4.17 -42.90 8.18
C VAL A 29 -5.45 -43.62 8.64
N PRO A 30 -6.35 -42.98 9.42
CA PRO A 30 -6.31 -41.60 9.89
C PRO A 30 -5.45 -41.43 11.16
N ILE A 31 -4.64 -40.37 11.14
CA ILE A 31 -3.63 -40.03 12.16
C ILE A 31 -4.25 -39.86 13.55
N ARG A 32 -5.50 -39.40 13.63
CA ARG A 32 -6.27 -39.24 14.88
C ARG A 32 -6.44 -40.52 15.72
N LYS A 33 -6.11 -41.70 15.18
CA LYS A 33 -6.16 -42.98 15.90
C LYS A 33 -4.89 -43.27 16.72
N TRP A 34 -3.85 -42.46 16.56
CA TRP A 34 -2.55 -42.66 17.21
C TRP A 34 -2.50 -41.93 18.56
N THR A 35 -1.68 -42.43 19.49
CA THR A 35 -1.40 -41.77 20.77
C THR A 35 -0.39 -40.63 20.57
N ASP A 36 -0.45 -39.59 21.42
CA ASP A 36 0.46 -38.44 21.33
C ASP A 36 1.95 -38.87 21.34
N SER A 37 2.32 -39.81 22.22
CA SER A 37 3.68 -40.36 22.26
C SER A 37 4.09 -41.06 20.97
N ALA A 38 3.17 -41.73 20.27
CA ALA A 38 3.48 -42.39 19.01
C ALA A 38 3.55 -41.37 17.86
N LEU A 39 2.75 -40.31 17.91
CA LEU A 39 2.80 -39.21 16.94
C LEU A 39 4.14 -38.45 17.02
N ASP A 40 4.60 -38.13 18.22
CA ASP A 40 5.88 -37.42 18.42
C ASP A 40 7.08 -38.19 17.84
N GLU A 41 7.10 -39.52 17.96
CA GLU A 41 8.22 -40.34 17.47
C GLU A 41 8.08 -40.72 15.98
N MET A 42 6.88 -41.11 15.55
CA MET A 42 6.69 -41.72 14.23
C MET A 42 6.36 -40.70 13.13
N MET A 43 5.80 -39.53 13.46
CA MET A 43 5.37 -38.55 12.45
C MET A 43 6.52 -38.00 11.61
N PRO A 44 7.68 -37.59 12.18
CA PRO A 44 8.80 -37.10 11.36
C PRO A 44 9.33 -38.17 10.38
N VAL A 45 9.34 -39.43 10.81
CA VAL A 45 9.78 -40.58 9.99
C VAL A 45 8.77 -40.85 8.87
N TYR A 46 7.48 -40.90 9.20
CA TYR A 46 6.41 -41.13 8.23
C TYR A 46 6.37 -40.03 7.17
N VAL A 47 6.47 -38.76 7.56
CA VAL A 47 6.44 -37.63 6.63
C VAL A 47 7.69 -37.59 5.75
N SER A 48 8.86 -37.99 6.29
CA SER A 48 10.08 -38.16 5.49
C SER A 48 9.95 -39.30 4.46
N PHE A 49 9.21 -40.36 4.80
CA PHE A 49 8.86 -41.43 3.88
C PHE A 49 7.93 -40.93 2.76
N LEU A 50 6.85 -40.22 3.10
CA LEU A 50 5.96 -39.60 2.10
C LEU A 50 6.72 -38.63 1.18
N LYS A 51 7.65 -37.83 1.73
CA LYS A 51 8.53 -36.94 0.96
C LYS A 51 9.37 -37.72 -0.06
N THR A 52 9.92 -38.86 0.36
CA THR A 52 10.71 -39.73 -0.53
C THR A 52 9.86 -40.23 -1.69
N LEU A 53 8.63 -40.68 -1.42
CA LEU A 53 7.69 -41.12 -2.45
C LEU A 53 7.34 -40.00 -3.44
N ALA A 54 7.01 -38.81 -2.93
CA ALA A 54 6.67 -37.66 -3.77
C ALA A 54 7.84 -37.24 -4.68
N LEU A 55 9.08 -37.27 -4.17
CA LEU A 55 10.28 -36.99 -4.96
C LEU A 55 10.53 -38.06 -6.03
N GLN A 56 10.28 -39.33 -5.73
CA GLN A 56 10.41 -40.41 -6.73
C GLN A 56 9.34 -40.28 -7.82
N LEU A 57 8.09 -39.98 -7.45
CA LEU A 57 7.02 -39.71 -8.42
C LEU A 57 7.33 -38.50 -9.29
N ALA A 58 7.89 -37.42 -8.72
CA ALA A 58 8.32 -36.25 -9.49
C ALA A 58 9.45 -36.59 -10.49
N LYS A 59 10.40 -37.47 -10.12
CA LYS A 59 11.48 -37.93 -11.01
C LYS A 59 11.00 -38.87 -12.10
N ALA A 60 10.01 -39.70 -11.81
CA ALA A 60 9.47 -40.71 -12.73
C ALA A 60 7.92 -40.67 -12.77
N PRO A 61 7.31 -39.62 -13.38
CA PRO A 61 5.86 -39.43 -13.39
C PRO A 61 5.07 -40.57 -14.05
N TYR A 62 5.68 -41.26 -15.00
CA TYR A 62 5.08 -42.41 -15.70
C TYR A 62 4.76 -43.59 -14.76
N LEU A 63 5.32 -43.61 -13.54
CA LEU A 63 5.02 -44.61 -12.52
C LEU A 63 3.72 -44.32 -11.76
N PHE A 64 3.01 -43.22 -12.07
CA PHE A 64 1.81 -42.79 -11.36
C PHE A 64 0.74 -43.88 -11.22
N GLN A 65 0.60 -44.77 -12.20
CA GLN A 65 -0.35 -45.89 -12.14
C GLN A 65 -0.17 -46.79 -10.90
N PHE A 66 1.02 -46.83 -10.29
CA PHE A 66 1.30 -47.59 -9.08
C PHE A 66 1.05 -46.82 -7.79
N TYR A 67 0.71 -45.53 -7.89
CA TYR A 67 0.40 -44.64 -6.76
C TYR A 67 -1.11 -44.41 -6.58
N ILE A 68 -1.95 -45.17 -7.29
CA ILE A 68 -3.42 -45.03 -7.24
C ILE A 68 -4.08 -46.39 -7.00
N TYR A 69 -5.22 -46.38 -6.33
CA TYR A 69 -6.15 -47.50 -6.37
C TYR A 69 -7.14 -47.29 -7.53
N GLN A 70 -7.19 -48.26 -8.45
CA GLN A 70 -8.22 -48.31 -9.49
C GLN A 70 -9.44 -49.07 -8.96
N ASN A 71 -10.59 -48.39 -8.88
CA ASN A 71 -11.85 -49.02 -8.48
C ASN A 71 -12.45 -49.81 -9.66
N GLN A 72 -12.48 -51.14 -9.57
CA GLN A 72 -13.11 -52.04 -10.55
C GLN A 72 -14.62 -52.24 -10.30
N LYS A 73 -15.39 -51.18 -10.01
CA LYS A 73 -16.86 -51.29 -9.97
C LYS A 73 -17.45 -50.80 -11.29
N GLU A 74 -18.04 -51.74 -12.03
CA GLU A 74 -18.43 -51.61 -13.45
C GLU A 74 -19.52 -50.57 -13.79
N ASN A 75 -20.13 -49.86 -12.83
CA ASN A 75 -21.29 -48.98 -13.12
C ASN A 75 -21.27 -47.56 -12.52
N GLU A 76 -20.21 -47.12 -11.86
CA GLU A 76 -20.04 -45.72 -11.47
C GLU A 76 -18.70 -45.21 -11.97
N LYS A 77 -18.69 -44.08 -12.69
CA LYS A 77 -17.49 -43.43 -13.25
C LYS A 77 -16.33 -43.52 -12.25
N SER A 78 -15.30 -44.27 -12.63
CA SER A 78 -14.19 -44.71 -11.78
C SER A 78 -13.51 -43.55 -11.06
N ALA A 79 -13.81 -43.35 -9.77
CA ALA A 79 -13.04 -42.47 -8.92
C ALA A 79 -11.74 -43.18 -8.53
N SER A 80 -10.60 -42.72 -9.07
CA SER A 80 -9.27 -43.17 -8.66
C SER A 80 -8.93 -42.57 -7.29
N PHE A 81 -8.53 -43.38 -6.32
CA PHE A 81 -8.06 -42.89 -5.02
C PHE A 81 -6.53 -42.70 -5.07
N PHE A 82 -6.04 -41.58 -4.52
CA PHE A 82 -4.62 -41.21 -4.52
C PHE A 82 -4.06 -41.14 -3.08
N PRO A 83 -3.61 -42.27 -2.51
CA PRO A 83 -3.16 -42.41 -1.12
C PRO A 83 -2.11 -41.39 -0.69
N LEU A 84 -1.10 -41.15 -1.53
CA LEU A 84 0.00 -40.23 -1.21
C LEU A 84 -0.51 -38.80 -1.00
N LEU A 85 -1.47 -38.35 -1.82
CA LEU A 85 -2.11 -37.05 -1.65
C LEU A 85 -2.98 -37.04 -0.38
N HIS A 86 -3.81 -38.06 -0.20
CA HIS A 86 -4.69 -38.19 0.96
C HIS A 86 -3.90 -38.14 2.27
N ALA A 87 -2.81 -38.91 2.37
CA ALA A 87 -1.93 -38.92 3.53
C ALA A 87 -1.25 -37.57 3.77
N ALA A 88 -0.75 -36.90 2.74
CA ALA A 88 -0.15 -35.58 2.87
C ALA A 88 -1.16 -34.53 3.36
N VAL A 89 -2.40 -34.59 2.89
CA VAL A 89 -3.52 -33.75 3.36
C VAL A 89 -3.88 -34.09 4.81
N GLU A 90 -3.97 -35.36 5.18
CA GLU A 90 -4.23 -35.79 6.55
C GLU A 90 -3.15 -35.31 7.52
N VAL A 91 -1.87 -35.46 7.18
CA VAL A 91 -0.75 -34.96 7.98
C VAL A 91 -0.80 -33.44 8.11
N SER A 92 -0.89 -32.72 6.98
CA SER A 92 -0.84 -31.25 6.99
C SER A 92 -1.97 -30.63 7.78
N THR A 93 -3.14 -31.29 7.83
CA THR A 93 -4.34 -30.83 8.56
C THR A 93 -4.47 -31.38 9.99
N SER A 94 -3.49 -32.16 10.46
CA SER A 94 -3.51 -32.75 11.81
C SER A 94 -3.14 -31.75 12.90
N THR A 95 -3.46 -32.05 14.16
CA THR A 95 -3.00 -31.26 15.31
C THR A 95 -1.47 -31.27 15.45
N GLN A 96 -0.82 -32.38 15.09
CA GLN A 96 0.64 -32.50 15.16
C GLN A 96 1.35 -31.51 14.23
N SER A 97 0.79 -31.19 13.07
CA SER A 97 1.36 -30.18 12.17
C SER A 97 1.34 -28.77 12.78
N THR A 98 0.47 -28.50 13.76
CA THR A 98 0.46 -27.21 14.47
C THR A 98 1.57 -27.12 15.53
N ILE A 99 2.06 -28.27 16.01
CA ILE A 99 3.08 -28.36 17.06
C ILE A 99 4.48 -28.42 16.46
N ASP A 100 4.66 -29.18 15.36
CA ASP A 100 5.96 -29.37 14.70
C ASP A 100 6.00 -28.68 13.32
N PRO A 101 6.74 -27.55 13.20
CA PRO A 101 6.93 -26.85 11.93
C PRO A 101 7.55 -27.72 10.83
N PHE A 102 8.44 -28.66 11.16
CA PHE A 102 9.08 -29.55 10.18
C PHE A 102 8.06 -30.49 9.53
N VAL A 103 7.19 -31.09 10.34
CA VAL A 103 6.10 -31.96 9.87
C VAL A 103 5.16 -31.19 8.95
N ARG A 104 4.72 -30.00 9.37
CA ARG A 104 3.84 -29.13 8.58
C ARG A 104 4.46 -28.73 7.26
N LEU A 105 5.65 -28.12 7.29
CA LEU A 105 6.33 -27.65 6.08
C LEU A 105 6.62 -28.80 5.12
N THR A 106 6.99 -29.98 5.63
CA THR A 106 7.24 -31.13 4.77
C THR A 106 5.97 -31.66 4.12
N ALA A 107 4.86 -31.77 4.85
CA ALA A 107 3.57 -32.18 4.30
C ALA A 107 3.03 -31.20 3.26
N LEU A 108 3.11 -29.89 3.53
CA LEU A 108 2.74 -28.84 2.57
C LEU A 108 3.61 -28.88 1.31
N ASN A 109 4.92 -29.08 1.46
CA ASN A 109 5.84 -29.25 0.33
C ASN A 109 5.55 -30.51 -0.49
N ILE A 110 5.09 -31.61 0.14
CA ILE A 110 4.65 -32.79 -0.60
C ILE A 110 3.46 -32.43 -1.49
N ILE A 111 2.41 -31.82 -0.93
CA ILE A 111 1.22 -31.41 -1.69
C ILE A 111 1.60 -30.49 -2.86
N LEU A 112 2.46 -29.49 -2.59
CA LEU A 112 2.94 -28.57 -3.61
C LEU A 112 3.73 -29.28 -4.71
N ASN A 113 4.65 -30.17 -4.35
CA ASN A 113 5.44 -30.94 -5.31
C ASN A 113 4.56 -31.84 -6.19
N LEU A 114 3.52 -32.48 -5.62
CA LEU A 114 2.54 -33.25 -6.39
C LEU A 114 1.79 -32.37 -7.38
N CYS A 115 1.37 -31.16 -6.97
CA CYS A 115 0.69 -30.20 -7.83
C CYS A 115 1.59 -29.66 -8.95
N ARG A 116 2.91 -29.56 -8.73
CA ARG A 116 3.90 -29.08 -9.71
C ARG A 116 4.21 -30.07 -10.84
N ILE A 117 3.75 -31.33 -10.77
CA ILE A 117 3.97 -32.32 -11.83
C ILE A 117 3.08 -32.01 -13.05
N GLN A 118 3.52 -31.07 -13.89
CA GLN A 118 2.73 -30.56 -15.01
C GLN A 118 2.64 -31.52 -16.21
N GLN A 119 3.65 -32.39 -16.39
CA GLN A 119 3.83 -33.18 -17.61
C GLN A 119 2.92 -34.42 -17.71
N HIS A 120 2.12 -34.74 -16.68
CA HIS A 120 1.28 -35.93 -16.65
C HIS A 120 -0.19 -35.57 -16.36
N ASN A 121 -1.06 -35.68 -17.37
CA ASN A 121 -2.48 -35.33 -17.24
C ASN A 121 -3.21 -36.20 -16.21
N ASP A 122 -2.81 -37.46 -16.04
CA ASP A 122 -3.46 -38.39 -15.10
C ASP A 122 -3.25 -38.00 -13.63
N ILE A 123 -2.07 -37.46 -13.28
CA ILE A 123 -1.80 -36.95 -11.93
C ILE A 123 -2.72 -35.75 -11.66
N ARG A 124 -2.80 -34.82 -12.62
CA ARG A 124 -3.63 -33.62 -12.50
C ARG A 124 -5.12 -33.95 -12.45
N SER A 125 -5.58 -34.91 -13.25
CA SER A 125 -6.98 -35.35 -13.23
C SER A 125 -7.32 -36.05 -11.91
N SER A 126 -6.42 -36.87 -11.38
CA SER A 126 -6.60 -37.52 -10.08
C SER A 126 -6.64 -36.50 -8.93
N ILE A 127 -5.70 -35.55 -8.88
CA ILE A 127 -5.75 -34.43 -7.92
C ILE A 127 -7.07 -33.68 -8.09
N SER A 128 -7.48 -33.40 -9.34
CA SER A 128 -8.71 -32.66 -9.65
C SER A 128 -9.99 -33.37 -9.19
N GLN A 129 -9.99 -34.70 -9.19
CA GLN A 129 -11.10 -35.57 -8.78
C GLN A 129 -11.11 -35.85 -7.28
N ALA A 130 -10.01 -35.62 -6.56
CA ALA A 130 -9.89 -35.81 -5.12
C ALA A 130 -10.63 -34.72 -4.31
N THR A 131 -11.93 -34.55 -4.54
CA THR A 131 -12.75 -33.44 -4.02
C THR A 131 -12.78 -33.39 -2.49
N ALA A 132 -12.81 -34.55 -1.82
CA ALA A 132 -12.79 -34.65 -0.36
C ALA A 132 -11.46 -34.11 0.23
N ASP A 133 -10.33 -34.51 -0.36
CA ASP A 133 -9.00 -34.07 0.07
C ASP A 133 -8.80 -32.57 -0.20
N GLN A 134 -9.20 -32.10 -1.39
CA GLN A 134 -9.17 -30.67 -1.71
C GLN A 134 -10.00 -29.87 -0.71
N ARG A 135 -11.24 -30.30 -0.42
CA ARG A 135 -12.11 -29.64 0.56
C ARG A 135 -11.46 -29.58 1.94
N LYS A 136 -10.96 -30.70 2.43
CA LYS A 136 -10.32 -30.78 3.75
C LYS A 136 -9.12 -29.84 3.84
N PHE A 137 -8.24 -29.92 2.86
CA PHE A 137 -7.04 -29.10 2.76
C PHE A 137 -7.36 -27.61 2.69
N THR A 138 -8.23 -27.20 1.77
CA THR A 138 -8.62 -25.80 1.58
C THR A 138 -9.32 -25.22 2.82
N THR A 139 -10.18 -26.01 3.47
CA THR A 139 -10.82 -25.59 4.74
C THR A 139 -9.79 -25.31 5.82
N HIS A 140 -8.79 -26.19 5.96
CA HIS A 140 -7.72 -26.00 6.94
C HIS A 140 -6.88 -24.76 6.64
N LEU A 141 -6.51 -24.51 5.38
CA LEU A 141 -5.81 -23.29 4.98
C LEU A 141 -6.58 -22.02 5.37
N CYS A 142 -7.89 -21.98 5.08
CA CYS A 142 -8.73 -20.85 5.44
C CYS A 142 -8.86 -20.67 6.95
N PHE A 143 -8.95 -21.77 7.71
CA PHE A 143 -8.96 -21.74 9.17
C PHE A 143 -7.65 -21.19 9.75
N CYS A 144 -6.50 -21.55 9.18
CA CYS A 144 -5.22 -20.98 9.58
C CYS A 144 -5.17 -19.46 9.36
N LEU A 145 -5.62 -18.99 8.18
CA LEU A 145 -5.70 -17.55 7.88
C LEU A 145 -6.65 -16.83 8.86
N HIS A 146 -7.81 -17.41 9.14
CA HIS A 146 -8.78 -16.89 10.10
C HIS A 146 -8.21 -16.76 11.53
N ASN A 147 -7.53 -17.79 12.02
CA ASN A 147 -6.93 -17.75 13.36
C ASN A 147 -5.85 -16.68 13.49
N ARG A 148 -5.01 -16.50 12.44
CA ARG A 148 -4.01 -15.43 12.42
C ARG A 148 -4.63 -14.05 12.44
N TYR A 149 -5.68 -13.85 11.65
CA TYR A 149 -6.44 -12.60 11.69
C TYR A 149 -6.89 -12.27 13.13
N HIS A 150 -7.51 -13.22 13.83
CA HIS A 150 -7.93 -12.99 15.21
C HIS A 150 -6.76 -12.72 16.16
N ARG A 151 -5.63 -13.38 15.97
CA ARG A 151 -4.43 -13.12 16.77
C ARG A 151 -3.85 -11.73 16.52
N MET A 152 -3.85 -11.26 15.27
CA MET A 152 -3.48 -9.88 14.94
C MET A 152 -4.42 -8.88 15.61
N VAL A 153 -5.74 -9.09 15.55
CA VAL A 153 -6.73 -8.22 16.23
C VAL A 153 -6.45 -8.15 17.73
N GLN A 154 -6.16 -9.29 18.38
CA GLN A 154 -5.83 -9.33 19.80
C GLN A 154 -4.54 -8.55 20.13
N LEU A 155 -3.51 -8.67 19.30
CA LEU A 155 -2.22 -7.96 19.49
C LEU A 155 -2.34 -6.46 19.22
N MET A 156 -3.24 -6.05 18.33
CA MET A 156 -3.50 -4.64 17.99
C MET A 156 -4.46 -3.94 18.95
N SER A 157 -5.29 -4.71 19.67
CA SER A 157 -6.26 -4.18 20.64
C SER A 157 -5.59 -3.77 21.96
N GLY A 158 -6.08 -2.68 22.57
CA GLY A 158 -5.68 -2.29 23.94
C GLY A 158 -4.89 -0.98 24.04
N GLY A 159 -4.51 -0.64 25.29
CA GLY A 159 -3.80 0.60 25.63
C GLY A 159 -2.28 0.44 25.64
N ALA A 160 -1.57 1.56 25.46
CA ALA A 160 -0.11 1.69 25.37
C ALA A 160 0.64 1.53 26.72
N ALA A 161 0.12 0.69 27.63
CA ALA A 161 0.76 0.39 28.90
C ALA A 161 1.77 -0.76 28.76
N PHE A 162 2.75 -0.83 29.68
CA PHE A 162 3.82 -1.85 29.81
C PHE A 162 3.63 -3.12 28.96
N GLY A 163 4.46 -3.29 27.92
CA GLY A 163 4.42 -4.44 27.00
C GLY A 163 4.43 -4.09 25.50
N ASP A 164 4.42 -2.81 25.12
CA ASP A 164 4.36 -2.37 23.71
C ASP A 164 5.45 -2.97 22.81
N LEU A 165 6.68 -3.12 23.33
CA LEU A 165 7.77 -3.70 22.55
C LEU A 165 7.53 -5.20 22.25
N GLU A 166 7.09 -5.96 23.25
CA GLU A 166 6.80 -7.40 23.10
C GLU A 166 5.60 -7.63 22.17
N ARG A 167 4.55 -6.80 22.28
CA ARG A 167 3.42 -6.84 21.34
C ARG A 167 3.84 -6.50 19.92
N ARG A 168 4.72 -5.52 19.73
CA ARG A 168 5.26 -5.15 18.40
C ARG A 168 6.06 -6.29 17.79
N GLU A 169 6.97 -6.90 18.55
CA GLU A 169 7.74 -8.04 18.06
C GLU A 169 6.84 -9.24 17.77
N SER A 170 5.83 -9.51 18.62
CA SER A 170 4.84 -10.56 18.36
C SER A 170 4.01 -10.30 17.10
N LEU A 171 3.59 -9.05 16.87
CA LEU A 171 2.85 -8.67 15.68
C LEU A 171 3.69 -8.84 14.40
N LYS A 172 4.98 -8.51 14.46
CA LYS A 172 5.90 -8.76 13.34
C LYS A 172 6.00 -10.24 13.00
N VAL A 173 6.11 -11.09 14.03
CA VAL A 173 6.14 -12.55 13.83
C VAL A 173 4.85 -13.03 13.16
N GLU A 174 3.68 -12.60 13.66
CA GLU A 174 2.39 -12.97 13.04
C GLU A 174 2.24 -12.44 11.60
N MET A 175 2.78 -11.25 11.30
CA MET A 175 2.80 -10.72 9.93
C MET A 175 3.73 -11.52 9.01
N SER A 176 4.93 -11.90 9.48
CA SER A 176 5.85 -12.76 8.71
C SER A 176 5.20 -14.10 8.41
N ASP A 177 4.61 -14.72 9.42
CA ASP A 177 3.88 -16.00 9.30
C ASP A 177 2.68 -15.94 8.34
N LEU A 178 2.01 -14.78 8.26
CA LEU A 178 0.95 -14.51 7.30
C LEU A 178 1.51 -14.47 5.88
N VAL A 179 2.60 -13.75 5.67
CA VAL A 179 3.28 -13.68 4.36
C VAL A 179 3.68 -15.09 3.91
N ASP A 180 4.34 -15.89 4.76
CA ASP A 180 4.72 -17.28 4.44
C ASP A 180 3.52 -18.14 4.01
N GLN A 181 2.36 -17.95 4.64
CA GLN A 181 1.14 -18.66 4.26
C GLN A 181 0.55 -18.19 2.94
N LEU A 182 0.58 -16.89 2.67
CA LEU A 182 0.12 -16.33 1.40
C LEU A 182 1.07 -16.70 0.26
N GLU A 183 2.38 -16.77 0.49
CA GLU A 183 3.36 -17.29 -0.49
C GLU A 183 3.07 -18.74 -0.83
N PHE A 184 2.82 -19.59 0.18
CA PHE A 184 2.41 -20.97 -0.07
C PHE A 184 1.08 -21.06 -0.84
N LEU A 185 0.10 -20.21 -0.50
CA LEU A 185 -1.17 -20.10 -1.21
C LEU A 185 -0.96 -19.67 -2.68
N ASN A 186 -0.05 -18.74 -2.93
CA ASN A 186 0.32 -18.30 -4.27
C ASN A 186 0.93 -19.46 -5.07
N ASP A 187 1.90 -20.14 -4.48
CA ASP A 187 2.61 -21.27 -5.07
C ASP A 187 1.66 -22.40 -5.51
N ILE A 188 0.67 -22.74 -4.68
CA ILE A 188 -0.30 -23.79 -5.02
C ILE A 188 -1.30 -23.34 -6.09
N LEU A 189 -1.70 -22.07 -6.09
CA LEU A 189 -2.56 -21.51 -7.14
C LEU A 189 -1.85 -21.45 -8.50
N LEU A 190 -0.55 -21.11 -8.49
CA LEU A 190 0.30 -21.04 -9.68
C LEU A 190 0.66 -22.42 -10.26
N CYS A 191 0.46 -23.52 -9.53
CA CYS A 191 0.56 -24.87 -10.09
C CYS A 191 -0.46 -25.13 -11.22
N GLY A 192 -1.54 -24.34 -11.27
CA GLY A 192 -2.50 -24.34 -12.38
C GLY A 192 -3.48 -25.52 -12.37
N VAL A 193 -3.63 -26.24 -11.26
CA VAL A 193 -4.68 -27.27 -11.13
C VAL A 193 -6.05 -26.56 -11.04
N LYS A 194 -6.75 -26.44 -12.16
CA LYS A 194 -7.94 -25.57 -12.30
C LYS A 194 -9.01 -25.80 -11.24
N THR A 195 -9.41 -27.06 -10.98
CA THR A 195 -10.47 -27.35 -10.02
C THR A 195 -10.07 -27.01 -8.59
N LEU A 196 -8.82 -27.31 -8.21
CA LEU A 196 -8.25 -26.93 -6.92
C LEU A 196 -8.17 -25.41 -6.79
N GLY A 197 -7.71 -24.70 -7.82
CA GLY A 197 -7.60 -23.24 -7.81
C GLY A 197 -8.97 -22.56 -7.63
N VAL A 198 -9.99 -23.01 -8.36
CA VAL A 198 -11.37 -22.50 -8.21
C VAL A 198 -11.89 -22.79 -6.80
N ARG A 199 -11.67 -23.99 -6.26
CA ARG A 199 -12.09 -24.36 -4.90
C ARG A 199 -11.39 -23.54 -3.83
N ILE A 200 -10.07 -23.32 -3.96
CA ILE A 200 -9.31 -22.45 -3.08
C ILE A 200 -9.88 -21.02 -3.11
N CYS A 201 -10.10 -20.46 -4.31
CA CYS A 201 -10.66 -19.12 -4.43
C CYS A 201 -12.04 -19.00 -3.77
N GLU A 202 -12.95 -19.94 -4.06
CA GLU A 202 -14.31 -19.94 -3.48
C GLU A 202 -14.27 -19.99 -1.95
N TYR A 203 -13.42 -20.83 -1.36
CA TYR A 203 -13.29 -20.96 0.08
C TYR A 203 -12.62 -19.74 0.73
N VAL A 204 -11.55 -19.20 0.13
CA VAL A 204 -10.92 -17.96 0.61
C VAL A 204 -11.96 -16.83 0.62
N ILE A 205 -12.76 -16.73 -0.45
CA ILE A 205 -13.82 -15.73 -0.55
C ILE A 205 -14.89 -15.97 0.53
N ARG A 206 -15.39 -17.20 0.66
CA ARG A 206 -16.49 -17.54 1.57
C ARG A 206 -16.14 -17.55 3.05
N ILE A 207 -14.93 -17.96 3.42
CA ILE A 207 -14.54 -18.16 4.82
C ILE A 207 -13.71 -16.98 5.33
N VAL A 208 -12.84 -16.42 4.49
CA VAL A 208 -11.89 -15.38 4.91
C VAL A 208 -12.37 -14.00 4.45
N LEU A 209 -12.65 -13.81 3.16
CA LEU A 209 -12.93 -12.48 2.63
C LEU A 209 -14.20 -11.86 3.21
N PHE A 210 -15.36 -12.47 2.96
CA PHE A 210 -16.64 -11.87 3.36
C PHE A 210 -16.84 -11.86 4.89
N PRO A 211 -16.76 -13.01 5.61
CA PRO A 211 -17.13 -13.04 7.04
C PRO A 211 -16.11 -12.41 7.98
N VAL A 212 -14.87 -12.24 7.54
CA VAL A 212 -13.77 -11.80 8.40
C VAL A 212 -13.23 -10.46 7.94
N LEU A 213 -12.70 -10.40 6.72
CA LEU A 213 -11.99 -9.22 6.25
C LEU A 213 -12.93 -8.07 5.93
N LEU A 214 -13.94 -8.29 5.07
CA LEU A 214 -14.89 -7.27 4.65
C LEU A 214 -15.85 -6.89 5.78
N GLU A 215 -16.32 -7.87 6.56
CA GLU A 215 -17.14 -7.60 7.76
C GLU A 215 -16.39 -6.75 8.79
N GLY A 216 -15.08 -6.94 8.94
CA GLY A 216 -14.23 -6.11 9.80
C GLY A 216 -14.18 -4.62 9.39
N LEU A 217 -14.55 -4.27 8.15
CA LEU A 217 -14.68 -2.89 7.69
C LEU A 217 -16.01 -2.25 8.12
N LEU A 218 -17.05 -3.05 8.38
CA LEU A 218 -18.42 -2.57 8.68
C LEU A 218 -18.68 -2.30 10.17
N ARG A 219 -17.85 -2.82 11.08
CA ARG A 219 -18.06 -2.73 12.54
C ARG A 219 -18.23 -1.31 13.12
N HIS A 220 -17.93 -0.28 12.35
CA HIS A 220 -18.10 1.12 12.77
C HIS A 220 -19.43 1.77 12.35
N GLU A 221 -20.25 1.15 11.48
CA GLU A 221 -21.45 1.82 10.94
C GLU A 221 -22.61 1.92 11.95
N ASP A 222 -22.71 0.99 12.91
CA ASP A 222 -23.91 0.88 13.77
C ASP A 222 -23.99 1.91 14.92
N LYS A 223 -22.86 2.49 15.36
CA LYS A 223 -22.85 3.35 16.56
C LYS A 223 -23.19 4.82 16.26
N ASP A 224 -22.88 5.31 15.07
CA ASP A 224 -23.06 6.73 14.72
C ASP A 224 -24.53 7.08 14.40
N ASP A 225 -25.28 6.16 13.80
CA ASP A 225 -26.69 6.39 13.41
C ASP A 225 -27.66 6.40 14.59
N VAL A 226 -27.32 5.74 15.69
CA VAL A 226 -28.15 5.71 16.91
C VAL A 226 -28.02 7.02 17.69
N ASN A 227 -26.83 7.62 17.74
CA ASN A 227 -26.62 8.90 18.44
C ASN A 227 -27.17 10.11 17.65
N SER A 228 -27.18 10.06 16.32
CA SER A 228 -27.78 11.11 15.48
C SER A 228 -29.31 11.23 15.66
N LYS A 229 -29.99 10.12 15.99
CA LYS A 229 -31.46 10.10 16.17
C LYS A 229 -31.93 10.53 17.57
N ASN A 230 -31.07 10.50 18.59
CA ASN A 230 -31.42 10.85 19.97
C ASN A 230 -31.21 12.32 20.36
N CYS A 231 -30.74 13.19 19.45
CA CYS A 231 -30.60 14.64 19.73
C CYS A 231 -31.86 15.48 19.42
N LYS A 232 -33.04 14.88 19.26
CA LYS A 232 -34.34 15.58 19.27
C LYS A 232 -34.99 15.43 20.65
N GLY A 233 -34.39 16.02 21.66
CA GLY A 233 -35.00 16.18 22.99
C GLY A 233 -35.43 17.63 23.20
N ASP A 234 -36.74 17.82 23.45
CA ASP A 234 -37.42 19.07 23.77
C ASP A 234 -36.63 19.97 24.75
N TYR A 235 -36.35 21.19 24.32
CA TYR A 235 -36.07 22.31 25.22
C TYR A 235 -36.93 23.50 24.79
N ASP A 236 -38.17 23.51 25.25
CA ASP A 236 -39.10 24.63 25.14
C ASP A 236 -39.62 24.98 26.54
N SER A 237 -38.99 25.96 27.21
CA SER A 237 -39.61 27.00 28.06
C SER A 237 -38.63 27.69 29.03
N PRO A 238 -38.86 28.98 29.40
CA PRO A 238 -37.81 29.86 29.91
C PRO A 238 -38.00 30.29 31.38
N GLN A 239 -36.89 30.35 32.15
CA GLN A 239 -36.81 31.17 33.38
C GLN A 239 -35.52 32.00 33.44
N ARG A 240 -35.61 33.18 32.83
CA ARG A 240 -35.36 34.50 33.45
C ARG A 240 -34.34 34.54 34.62
N GLN A 241 -33.11 34.97 34.35
CA GLN A 241 -32.41 35.97 35.18
C GLN A 241 -31.31 36.71 34.38
N LYS A 242 -31.23 38.01 34.66
CA LYS A 242 -30.39 39.09 34.10
C LYS A 242 -28.90 38.79 34.39
N SER A 243 -27.86 39.22 33.68
CA SER A 243 -27.55 40.48 32.98
C SER A 243 -26.20 40.33 32.27
N GLY A 244 -25.93 41.12 31.21
CA GLY A 244 -24.55 41.44 30.81
C GLY A 244 -24.26 41.32 29.31
N HIS A 245 -24.20 42.46 28.65
CA HIS A 245 -23.80 42.68 27.26
C HIS A 245 -22.46 42.02 26.85
N LEU A 246 -22.45 41.34 25.70
CA LEU A 246 -21.53 41.62 24.57
C LEU A 246 -21.97 40.81 23.34
N LYS A 247 -22.47 41.52 22.32
CA LYS A 247 -22.84 40.95 21.02
C LYS A 247 -21.57 40.71 20.20
N HIS A 248 -21.28 39.45 19.87
CA HIS A 248 -20.46 39.11 18.72
C HIS A 248 -21.24 38.12 17.84
N ASP A 249 -21.62 38.58 16.65
CA ASP A 249 -22.16 37.75 15.58
C ASP A 249 -21.10 36.70 15.16
N LYS A 250 -21.28 35.46 15.65
CA LYS A 250 -20.58 34.29 15.09
C LYS A 250 -21.56 33.55 14.17
N LYS A 251 -21.35 33.70 12.86
CA LYS A 251 -21.89 32.78 11.86
C LYS A 251 -21.43 31.36 12.21
N LYS A 252 -22.41 30.54 12.55
CA LYS A 252 -22.27 29.15 13.01
C LYS A 252 -22.01 28.25 11.80
N TYR A 253 -20.74 28.00 11.48
CA TYR A 253 -20.38 26.83 10.69
C TYR A 253 -20.50 25.60 11.61
N PRO A 254 -21.03 24.45 11.14
CA PRO A 254 -20.98 23.22 11.92
C PRO A 254 -19.51 22.81 12.03
N TYR A 255 -18.90 23.07 13.18
CA TYR A 255 -17.57 22.57 13.48
C TYR A 255 -17.68 21.05 13.65
N GLU A 256 -17.21 20.30 12.67
CA GLU A 256 -16.79 18.93 12.87
C GLU A 256 -15.77 18.94 14.01
N HIS A 257 -16.15 18.38 15.16
CA HIS A 257 -15.20 18.19 16.25
C HIS A 257 -14.07 17.29 15.71
N PRO A 258 -12.78 17.70 15.86
CA PRO A 258 -11.68 16.80 15.54
C PRO A 258 -11.87 15.54 16.37
N VAL A 259 -11.90 14.39 15.71
CA VAL A 259 -11.95 13.08 16.37
C VAL A 259 -10.67 12.98 17.19
N TYR A 260 -10.78 13.17 18.51
CA TYR A 260 -9.65 13.01 19.42
C TYR A 260 -9.25 11.53 19.39
N GLU A 261 -8.04 11.26 18.92
CA GLU A 261 -7.46 9.92 18.99
C GLU A 261 -7.25 9.58 20.48
N SER A 262 -8.12 8.74 21.03
CA SER A 262 -7.95 8.15 22.37
C SER A 262 -6.63 7.40 22.44
N ASP A 263 -5.97 7.31 23.60
CA ASP A 263 -4.72 6.54 23.75
C ASP A 263 -4.93 5.02 23.58
N VAL A 264 -6.17 4.53 23.73
CA VAL A 264 -6.52 3.10 23.67
C VAL A 264 -7.11 2.74 22.30
N ILE A 265 -6.59 1.69 21.67
CA ILE A 265 -7.11 1.17 20.40
C ILE A 265 -8.32 0.30 20.74
N SER A 266 -9.52 0.73 20.33
CA SER A 266 -10.72 -0.08 20.51
C SER A 266 -10.66 -1.37 19.69
N GLU A 267 -11.34 -2.42 20.13
CA GLU A 267 -11.42 -3.68 19.39
C GLU A 267 -11.98 -3.49 17.97
N ASP A 268 -12.98 -2.61 17.78
CA ASP A 268 -13.53 -2.30 16.45
C ASP A 268 -12.45 -1.68 15.54
N GLU A 269 -11.65 -0.74 16.07
CA GLU A 269 -10.53 -0.15 15.34
C GLU A 269 -9.47 -1.18 14.99
N ALA A 270 -9.08 -2.04 15.93
CA ALA A 270 -8.11 -3.10 15.72
C ALA A 270 -8.60 -4.10 14.66
N THR A 271 -9.89 -4.44 14.68
CA THR A 271 -10.56 -5.29 13.68
C THR A 271 -10.42 -4.66 12.29
N THR A 272 -10.82 -3.40 12.12
CA THR A 272 -10.71 -2.71 10.83
C THR A 272 -9.26 -2.60 10.37
N GLN A 273 -8.31 -2.28 11.26
CA GLN A 273 -6.90 -2.20 10.92
C GLN A 273 -6.33 -3.57 10.49
N ALA A 274 -6.65 -4.64 11.22
CA ALA A 274 -6.25 -5.99 10.85
C ALA A 274 -6.82 -6.40 9.49
N SER A 275 -8.10 -6.11 9.21
CA SER A 275 -8.73 -6.40 7.92
C SER A 275 -8.02 -5.70 6.76
N LEU A 276 -7.75 -4.40 6.90
CA LEU A 276 -7.07 -3.62 5.88
C LEU A 276 -5.64 -4.10 5.64
N LEU A 277 -4.90 -4.44 6.70
CA LEU A 277 -3.55 -5.00 6.59
C LEU A 277 -3.57 -6.35 5.89
N PHE A 278 -4.46 -7.25 6.30
CA PHE A 278 -4.55 -8.59 5.75
C PHE A 278 -4.89 -8.53 4.26
N LEU A 279 -5.85 -7.69 3.88
CA LEU A 279 -6.16 -7.42 2.46
C LEU A 279 -4.96 -6.84 1.72
N SER A 280 -4.18 -5.96 2.34
CA SER A 280 -2.98 -5.39 1.70
C SER A 280 -1.95 -6.48 1.39
N GLN A 281 -1.76 -7.43 2.32
CA GLN A 281 -0.86 -8.57 2.11
C GLN A 281 -1.31 -9.46 0.95
N PHE A 282 -2.61 -9.65 0.75
CA PHE A 282 -3.09 -10.39 -0.43
C PHE A 282 -2.58 -9.78 -1.74
N PHE A 283 -2.65 -8.45 -1.90
CA PHE A 283 -2.22 -7.78 -3.13
C PHE A 283 -0.70 -7.69 -3.30
N LEU A 284 0.07 -7.81 -2.21
CA LEU A 284 1.51 -7.67 -2.24
C LEU A 284 2.24 -9.02 -2.32
N THR A 285 1.62 -10.08 -1.82
CA THR A 285 2.22 -11.42 -1.80
C THR A 285 1.71 -12.31 -2.94
N LEU A 286 0.45 -12.19 -3.35
CA LEU A 286 -0.08 -13.03 -4.42
C LEU A 286 0.23 -12.46 -5.80
N GLU A 287 0.50 -13.35 -6.74
CA GLU A 287 0.59 -13.05 -8.18
C GLU A 287 -0.59 -13.64 -8.96
N TYR A 288 -1.38 -14.52 -8.33
CA TYR A 288 -2.51 -15.19 -8.97
C TYR A 288 -3.64 -14.22 -9.32
N THR A 289 -3.58 -13.69 -10.55
CA THR A 289 -4.46 -12.64 -11.08
C THR A 289 -5.96 -12.86 -10.89
N PRO A 290 -6.54 -14.06 -11.10
CA PRO A 290 -7.97 -14.26 -10.95
C PRO A 290 -8.47 -13.94 -9.53
N LEU A 291 -7.74 -14.40 -8.50
CA LEU A 291 -8.12 -14.14 -7.12
C LEU A 291 -8.02 -12.66 -6.79
N LEU A 292 -6.89 -12.02 -7.13
CA LEU A 292 -6.68 -10.58 -6.90
C LEU A 292 -7.77 -9.71 -7.53
N ARG A 293 -8.18 -10.02 -8.77
CA ARG A 293 -9.28 -9.29 -9.43
C ARG A 293 -10.61 -9.49 -8.71
N MET A 294 -10.91 -10.71 -8.24
CA MET A 294 -12.12 -10.97 -7.46
C MET A 294 -12.12 -10.22 -6.13
N LEU A 295 -10.97 -10.15 -5.44
CA LEU A 295 -10.81 -9.36 -4.21
C LEU A 295 -11.06 -7.87 -4.47
N ALA A 296 -10.47 -7.32 -5.54
CA ALA A 296 -10.64 -5.92 -5.91
C ALA A 296 -12.09 -5.61 -6.28
N VAL A 297 -12.76 -6.50 -7.02
CA VAL A 297 -14.19 -6.37 -7.33
C VAL A 297 -15.04 -6.42 -6.08
N ALA A 298 -14.82 -7.40 -5.19
CA ALA A 298 -15.59 -7.53 -3.96
C ALA A 298 -15.51 -6.26 -3.10
N LEU A 299 -14.31 -5.69 -2.96
CA LEU A 299 -14.06 -4.50 -2.16
C LEU A 299 -14.54 -3.19 -2.83
N LEU A 300 -14.25 -2.99 -4.12
CA LEU A 300 -14.33 -1.68 -4.77
C LEU A 300 -15.43 -1.56 -5.82
N HIS A 301 -15.94 -2.65 -6.39
CA HIS A 301 -17.01 -2.55 -7.38
C HIS A 301 -18.30 -2.06 -6.71
N PRO A 302 -19.02 -1.07 -7.29
CA PRO A 302 -20.17 -0.45 -6.61
C PRO A 302 -21.37 -1.38 -6.50
N LEU A 303 -21.41 -2.43 -7.32
CA LEU A 303 -22.48 -3.42 -7.38
C LEU A 303 -21.96 -4.83 -7.04
N SER A 304 -20.87 -4.94 -6.27
CA SER A 304 -20.44 -6.27 -5.82
C SER A 304 -21.51 -6.87 -4.88
N PRO A 305 -21.69 -8.19 -4.90
CA PRO A 305 -22.66 -8.86 -4.03
C PRO A 305 -22.27 -8.67 -2.56
N PHE A 306 -23.25 -8.31 -1.71
CA PHE A 306 -23.07 -8.08 -0.27
C PHE A 306 -23.80 -9.12 0.60
N GLU A 307 -25.02 -9.52 0.23
CA GLU A 307 -25.81 -10.46 1.04
C GLU A 307 -25.73 -11.88 0.50
N TRP A 308 -25.18 -12.78 1.31
CA TRP A 308 -25.49 -14.20 1.23
C TRP A 308 -26.62 -14.49 2.22
N ASN A 309 -27.86 -14.56 1.74
CA ASN A 309 -28.96 -15.07 2.56
C ASN A 309 -28.77 -16.58 2.76
N GLU A 310 -28.19 -16.99 3.89
CA GLU A 310 -28.16 -18.40 4.31
C GLU A 310 -29.56 -19.01 4.45
N ASN A 311 -30.61 -18.19 4.51
CA ASN A 311 -32.00 -18.62 4.64
C ASN A 311 -32.54 -19.41 3.43
N GLU A 312 -31.84 -19.49 2.30
CA GLU A 312 -32.22 -20.39 1.19
C GLU A 312 -31.57 -21.79 1.25
N GLY A 313 -30.72 -22.05 2.26
CA GLY A 313 -30.16 -23.37 2.52
C GLY A 313 -30.06 -23.65 4.02
N GLY A 314 -31.10 -24.25 4.59
CA GLY A 314 -31.23 -24.46 6.03
C GLY A 314 -30.01 -25.11 6.69
N LEU A 315 -29.19 -24.30 7.35
CA LEU A 315 -28.29 -24.72 8.42
C LEU A 315 -28.23 -23.59 9.46
N HIS A 316 -29.12 -23.64 10.46
CA HIS A 316 -29.08 -22.71 11.59
C HIS A 316 -28.00 -23.12 12.61
N ASN A 317 -27.36 -22.10 13.18
CA ASN A 317 -26.52 -22.04 14.40
C ASN A 317 -25.00 -21.93 14.17
N HIS A 318 -24.53 -20.68 14.14
CA HIS A 318 -23.14 -20.28 13.97
C HIS A 318 -22.25 -20.36 15.23
N SER A 319 -22.64 -21.13 16.25
CA SER A 319 -21.86 -21.24 17.50
C SER A 319 -21.40 -22.66 17.86
N THR A 320 -21.57 -23.67 16.98
CA THR A 320 -21.24 -25.07 17.35
C THR A 320 -20.56 -25.89 16.26
N LEU A 321 -20.11 -25.28 15.15
CA LEU A 321 -19.23 -25.93 14.16
C LEU A 321 -17.75 -25.63 14.45
N MET A 322 -17.30 -26.03 15.63
CA MET A 322 -15.87 -26.05 16.02
C MET A 322 -15.52 -27.45 16.51
N SER A 323 -15.66 -28.43 15.63
CA SER A 323 -15.16 -29.81 15.83
C SER A 323 -14.94 -30.47 14.47
N PRO A 324 -13.73 -30.99 14.14
CA PRO A 324 -13.42 -31.50 12.80
C PRO A 324 -14.09 -32.82 12.40
N SER A 325 -15.03 -33.39 13.17
CA SER A 325 -15.37 -34.82 13.04
C SER A 325 -16.70 -35.19 12.36
N LEU A 326 -17.53 -34.26 11.88
CA LEU A 326 -18.91 -34.58 11.45
C LEU A 326 -19.36 -34.08 10.06
N ALA A 327 -18.44 -33.69 9.16
CA ALA A 327 -18.78 -33.18 7.83
C ALA A 327 -18.82 -34.25 6.71
N ALA A 328 -19.20 -35.50 7.00
CA ALA A 328 -19.08 -36.62 6.06
C ALA A 328 -20.38 -37.06 5.35
N SER A 329 -21.54 -36.38 5.53
CA SER A 329 -22.82 -36.91 5.02
C SER A 329 -23.79 -35.88 4.43
N ALA A 330 -23.31 -34.87 3.69
CA ALA A 330 -24.20 -34.03 2.87
C ALA A 330 -24.01 -34.37 1.38
N SER A 331 -25.07 -34.88 0.76
CA SER A 331 -25.10 -35.33 -0.63
C SER A 331 -24.89 -34.18 -1.62
N ASP A 332 -24.02 -34.49 -2.56
CA ASP A 332 -23.46 -33.75 -3.68
C ASP A 332 -24.50 -33.49 -4.79
N LYS A 333 -24.56 -32.24 -5.34
CA LYS A 333 -24.53 -31.92 -6.79
C LYS A 333 -25.10 -30.58 -7.29
N SER A 334 -25.69 -29.69 -6.49
CA SER A 334 -26.17 -28.40 -7.03
C SER A 334 -25.66 -27.20 -6.23
N CYS A 335 -24.78 -26.40 -6.86
CA CYS A 335 -24.22 -25.11 -6.40
C CYS A 335 -23.00 -25.14 -5.45
N GLU A 336 -21.96 -25.93 -5.75
CA GLU A 336 -20.69 -25.83 -4.98
C GLU A 336 -19.96 -24.48 -5.22
N TYR A 337 -20.15 -23.82 -6.37
CA TYR A 337 -19.49 -22.55 -6.75
C TYR A 337 -20.51 -21.49 -7.15
N VAL A 338 -20.70 -20.46 -6.33
CA VAL A 338 -21.69 -19.40 -6.61
C VAL A 338 -21.04 -18.03 -6.65
N LEU A 339 -20.08 -17.74 -5.77
CA LEU A 339 -19.47 -16.42 -5.67
C LEU A 339 -18.35 -16.20 -6.69
N THR A 340 -17.48 -17.20 -6.85
CA THR A 340 -16.34 -17.15 -7.79
C THR A 340 -16.80 -16.84 -9.22
N PRO A 341 -17.83 -17.49 -9.79
CA PRO A 341 -18.30 -17.16 -11.14
C PRO A 341 -18.83 -15.73 -11.28
N ILE A 342 -19.55 -15.23 -10.27
CA ILE A 342 -20.13 -13.86 -10.29
C ILE A 342 -19.01 -12.82 -10.25
N LEU A 343 -18.11 -12.93 -9.27
CA LEU A 343 -17.00 -11.98 -9.12
C LEU A 343 -16.04 -12.05 -10.31
N ASN A 344 -15.77 -13.26 -10.82
CA ASN A 344 -14.94 -13.44 -12.00
C ASN A 344 -15.63 -12.89 -13.27
N ALA A 345 -16.95 -13.05 -13.43
CA ALA A 345 -17.68 -12.46 -14.55
C ALA A 345 -17.64 -10.92 -14.52
N ILE A 346 -17.78 -10.31 -13.35
CA ILE A 346 -17.59 -8.85 -13.18
C ILE A 346 -16.15 -8.48 -13.54
N ALA A 347 -15.16 -9.20 -13.00
CA ALA A 347 -13.74 -8.94 -13.25
C ALA A 347 -13.34 -9.07 -14.73
N GLN A 348 -14.06 -9.88 -15.50
CA GLN A 348 -13.81 -10.10 -16.94
C GLN A 348 -14.63 -9.17 -17.85
N ASP A 349 -15.44 -8.27 -17.30
CA ASP A 349 -16.38 -7.42 -18.04
C ASP A 349 -17.36 -8.22 -18.92
N GLN A 350 -17.67 -9.44 -18.51
CA GLN A 350 -18.65 -10.27 -19.19
C GLN A 350 -20.03 -9.79 -18.74
N GLY A 351 -20.64 -8.91 -19.55
CA GLY A 351 -21.89 -8.21 -19.25
C GLY A 351 -22.90 -9.03 -18.44
N LEU A 352 -22.92 -8.79 -17.12
CA LEU A 352 -23.87 -9.40 -16.21
C LEU A 352 -25.23 -8.77 -16.44
N LYS A 353 -26.08 -9.47 -17.21
CA LYS A 353 -27.53 -9.36 -16.99
C LYS A 353 -27.80 -10.01 -15.63
N LEU A 354 -27.75 -9.21 -14.56
CA LEU A 354 -28.22 -9.57 -13.22
C LEU A 354 -29.72 -9.90 -13.31
N VAL A 355 -30.04 -11.12 -13.75
CA VAL A 355 -31.35 -11.72 -13.61
C VAL A 355 -31.32 -12.39 -12.25
N SER A 356 -31.99 -11.79 -11.27
CA SER A 356 -32.31 -12.45 -10.01
C SER A 356 -32.94 -13.83 -10.32
N PRO A 357 -32.45 -14.94 -9.76
CA PRO A 357 -33.00 -16.26 -10.06
C PRO A 357 -34.40 -16.37 -9.46
N THR A 358 -35.42 -16.12 -10.27
CA THR A 358 -36.77 -16.61 -9.96
C THR A 358 -36.82 -18.07 -10.37
N PHE A 359 -36.77 -18.98 -9.39
CA PHE A 359 -37.06 -20.38 -9.60
C PHE A 359 -38.51 -20.54 -10.10
N SER A 360 -38.67 -20.89 -11.38
CA SER A 360 -39.90 -21.50 -11.87
C SER A 360 -39.75 -23.01 -11.75
N SER A 361 -40.40 -23.61 -10.76
CA SER A 361 -40.75 -25.03 -10.80
C SER A 361 -41.78 -25.20 -11.90
N ASP A 362 -41.38 -25.75 -13.04
CA ASP A 362 -42.23 -26.59 -13.92
C ASP A 362 -41.49 -26.87 -15.23
N SER A 363 -40.91 -28.07 -15.34
CA SER A 363 -40.83 -28.81 -16.61
C SER A 363 -40.25 -30.21 -16.37
N ILE A 364 -41.15 -31.18 -16.17
CA ILE A 364 -40.90 -32.60 -16.46
C ILE A 364 -41.16 -32.76 -17.97
N PRO A 365 -40.25 -33.32 -18.78
CA PRO A 365 -40.61 -33.79 -20.11
C PRO A 365 -40.96 -35.28 -20.04
N ASN A 366 -42.25 -35.59 -20.14
CA ASN A 366 -42.74 -36.86 -20.67
C ASN A 366 -43.08 -36.65 -22.14
N THR A 367 -42.53 -37.48 -23.04
CA THR A 367 -43.31 -38.17 -24.07
C THR A 367 -42.47 -39.22 -24.80
N GLU A 368 -43.05 -40.43 -24.84
CA GLU A 368 -42.77 -41.53 -25.77
C GLU A 368 -43.16 -41.16 -27.21
N GLU A 369 -42.49 -41.78 -28.19
CA GLU A 369 -43.04 -42.62 -29.28
C GLU A 369 -42.10 -42.65 -30.50
N ALA A 370 -41.63 -43.85 -30.88
CA ALA A 370 -41.75 -44.39 -32.25
C ALA A 370 -41.13 -45.81 -32.39
N LEU A 371 -42.01 -46.73 -32.79
CA LEU A 371 -41.88 -48.13 -33.18
C LEU A 371 -40.75 -48.50 -34.17
N ALA A 372 -40.16 -49.71 -34.06
CA ALA A 372 -40.47 -50.87 -34.93
C ALA A 372 -39.49 -52.08 -34.81
N ALA A 373 -40.07 -53.29 -34.80
CA ALA A 373 -39.54 -54.64 -35.20
C ALA A 373 -38.42 -55.29 -34.34
N THR A 374 -38.39 -56.58 -34.00
CA THR A 374 -39.15 -57.82 -34.34
C THR A 374 -38.74 -58.95 -33.37
N ASP A 375 -39.69 -59.86 -33.10
CA ASP A 375 -39.56 -61.32 -32.82
C ASP A 375 -38.56 -61.86 -31.78
N SER A 376 -39.08 -62.46 -30.70
CA SER A 376 -39.20 -63.92 -30.54
C SER A 376 -39.66 -64.29 -29.12
N ALA A 377 -40.49 -65.32 -29.05
CA ALA A 377 -41.14 -65.87 -27.88
C ALA A 377 -40.18 -66.60 -26.93
N ASP A 378 -40.47 -66.60 -25.62
CA ASP A 378 -40.41 -67.83 -24.82
C ASP A 378 -41.25 -67.71 -23.54
N ASP A 379 -41.90 -68.82 -23.20
CA ASP A 379 -42.85 -69.05 -22.10
C ASP A 379 -42.17 -69.07 -20.73
N GLY A 380 -42.92 -68.78 -19.65
CA GLY A 380 -42.37 -68.91 -18.29
C GLY A 380 -43.27 -68.51 -17.13
N ASP A 381 -44.39 -69.21 -17.03
CA ASP A 381 -45.23 -69.57 -15.88
C ASP A 381 -44.88 -69.17 -14.42
N THR A 382 -45.96 -69.12 -13.63
CA THR A 382 -46.12 -69.39 -12.17
C THR A 382 -45.89 -68.31 -11.09
N ASN A 383 -47.04 -67.82 -10.60
CA ASN A 383 -47.62 -68.05 -9.25
C ASN A 383 -47.05 -67.41 -7.96
N ASP A 384 -48.05 -67.13 -7.10
CA ASP A 384 -48.10 -67.05 -5.63
C ASP A 384 -47.62 -65.74 -4.98
N GLU A 385 -48.28 -65.18 -3.97
CA GLU A 385 -49.53 -65.43 -3.24
C GLU A 385 -49.71 -64.23 -2.28
N ASN A 386 -50.97 -63.90 -1.94
CA ASN A 386 -51.46 -63.40 -0.63
C ASN A 386 -50.81 -62.19 0.09
N SER A 387 -51.51 -61.31 0.80
CA SER A 387 -52.93 -61.12 1.14
C SER A 387 -53.04 -59.85 2.02
N MET A 388 -54.23 -59.23 2.01
CA MET A 388 -54.90 -58.51 3.12
C MET A 388 -54.21 -57.28 3.78
N GLU A 389 -54.85 -56.18 4.13
CA GLU A 389 -56.28 -55.87 4.35
C GLU A 389 -56.51 -54.34 4.38
N HIS A 390 -57.70 -53.93 3.93
CA HIS A 390 -58.53 -52.74 4.18
C HIS A 390 -58.03 -51.60 5.11
N VAL A 391 -58.32 -50.30 4.85
CA VAL A 391 -59.63 -49.65 5.10
C VAL A 391 -59.69 -48.28 4.37
N LEU A 392 -60.72 -48.08 3.55
CA LEU A 392 -61.33 -46.81 3.10
C LEU A 392 -62.38 -46.35 4.16
N PRO A 393 -63.01 -45.15 4.16
CA PRO A 393 -63.35 -44.29 3.00
C PRO A 393 -63.29 -42.77 3.37
N ASP A 394 -63.79 -41.73 2.67
CA ASP A 394 -64.82 -41.60 1.64
C ASP A 394 -64.78 -40.17 1.00
N SER A 395 -65.17 -40.12 -0.28
CA SER A 395 -65.99 -39.09 -0.97
C SER A 395 -65.64 -37.57 -0.94
N ASN A 396 -65.36 -36.99 -2.12
CA ASN A 396 -66.33 -36.17 -2.89
C ASN A 396 -65.67 -35.33 -4.00
N THR A 397 -66.12 -35.55 -5.24
CA THR A 397 -66.11 -34.60 -6.36
C THR A 397 -67.50 -33.91 -6.42
N PRO A 398 -67.82 -33.01 -7.38
CA PRO A 398 -67.10 -31.86 -7.96
C PRO A 398 -67.98 -30.58 -7.93
N LYS A 399 -67.47 -29.39 -8.30
CA LYS A 399 -68.27 -28.35 -9.00
C LYS A 399 -67.43 -27.19 -9.58
N LYS A 400 -67.65 -26.98 -10.87
CA LYS A 400 -67.30 -25.80 -11.69
C LYS A 400 -67.85 -24.49 -11.11
N LYS A 401 -67.12 -23.38 -11.25
CA LYS A 401 -67.72 -22.08 -11.65
C LYS A 401 -66.70 -21.12 -12.29
N ASN A 402 -67.23 -20.43 -13.30
CA ASN A 402 -66.63 -19.60 -14.34
C ASN A 402 -66.08 -18.21 -13.91
N THR A 403 -65.13 -17.73 -14.74
CA THR A 403 -64.97 -16.37 -15.35
C THR A 403 -64.84 -15.10 -14.51
N SER A 404 -63.76 -14.34 -14.73
CA SER A 404 -63.70 -12.90 -15.10
C SER A 404 -62.22 -12.43 -14.97
N SER A 405 -61.54 -12.08 -16.06
CA SER A 405 -61.50 -10.80 -16.79
C SER A 405 -60.23 -10.01 -16.45
N ASP A 406 -59.46 -9.72 -17.50
CA ASP A 406 -58.29 -8.85 -17.58
C ASP A 406 -58.41 -7.55 -16.77
N THR A 407 -57.32 -7.21 -16.07
CA THR A 407 -56.63 -5.93 -16.31
C THR A 407 -55.15 -6.14 -16.06
N ASP A 408 -54.39 -6.20 -17.16
CA ASP A 408 -52.94 -6.27 -17.23
C ASP A 408 -52.34 -4.95 -16.74
N ALA A 409 -52.10 -4.85 -15.43
CA ALA A 409 -51.31 -3.79 -14.84
C ALA A 409 -49.85 -4.27 -14.80
N THR A 410 -49.08 -3.90 -15.80
CA THR A 410 -47.62 -4.05 -15.84
C THR A 410 -46.99 -3.37 -14.63
N LYS A 411 -46.91 -4.10 -13.50
CA LYS A 411 -46.09 -3.75 -12.35
C LYS A 411 -44.64 -3.78 -12.81
N LYS A 412 -44.10 -2.63 -13.23
CA LYS A 412 -42.66 -2.40 -13.32
C LYS A 412 -42.08 -2.73 -11.94
N LYS A 413 -41.54 -3.95 -11.78
CA LYS A 413 -40.69 -4.31 -10.63
C LYS A 413 -39.50 -3.35 -10.68
N SER A 414 -39.50 -2.35 -9.82
CA SER A 414 -38.33 -1.52 -9.58
C SER A 414 -37.26 -2.46 -9.01
N VAL A 415 -36.23 -2.75 -9.81
CA VAL A 415 -35.06 -3.49 -9.34
C VAL A 415 -34.40 -2.63 -8.28
N ASN A 416 -34.44 -3.07 -7.01
CA ASN A 416 -33.69 -2.42 -5.94
C ASN A 416 -32.22 -2.68 -6.21
N VAL A 417 -31.50 -1.64 -6.65
CA VAL A 417 -30.05 -1.68 -6.77
C VAL A 417 -29.49 -1.58 -5.36
N ILE A 418 -28.92 -2.67 -4.86
CA ILE A 418 -28.19 -2.71 -3.59
C ILE A 418 -26.75 -2.30 -3.89
N PHE A 419 -26.28 -1.25 -3.20
CA PHE A 419 -24.90 -0.78 -3.32
C PHE A 419 -23.99 -1.58 -2.41
N ASN A 420 -22.74 -1.77 -2.84
CA ASN A 420 -21.72 -2.43 -2.05
C ASN A 420 -21.37 -1.60 -0.79
N PRO A 421 -21.73 -2.05 0.42
CA PRO A 421 -21.45 -1.31 1.66
C PRO A 421 -19.96 -1.35 2.04
N TYR A 422 -19.22 -2.38 1.62
CA TYR A 422 -17.78 -2.46 1.86
C TYR A 422 -17.03 -1.36 1.12
N ARG A 423 -17.41 -1.08 -0.14
CA ARG A 423 -16.89 0.06 -0.89
C ARG A 423 -17.16 1.36 -0.13
N ARG A 424 -18.39 1.55 0.36
CA ARG A 424 -18.77 2.75 1.11
C ARG A 424 -17.96 2.89 2.40
N ALA A 425 -17.83 1.83 3.19
CA ALA A 425 -17.02 1.83 4.41
C ALA A 425 -15.55 2.15 4.10
N PHE A 426 -14.99 1.53 3.06
CA PHE A 426 -13.62 1.79 2.60
C PHE A 426 -13.42 3.25 2.17
N LEU A 427 -14.36 3.82 1.41
CA LEU A 427 -14.32 5.24 1.01
C LEU A 427 -14.45 6.18 2.22
N ARG A 428 -15.24 5.85 3.24
CA ARG A 428 -15.30 6.62 4.50
C ARG A 428 -13.97 6.59 5.25
N ILE A 429 -13.29 5.44 5.27
CA ILE A 429 -11.95 5.32 5.86
C ILE A 429 -10.96 6.21 5.10
N LEU A 430 -10.95 6.15 3.76
CA LEU A 430 -10.12 7.00 2.90
C LEU A 430 -10.52 8.48 2.94
N ARG A 431 -11.73 8.82 3.37
CA ARG A 431 -12.12 10.21 3.65
C ARG A 431 -11.54 10.72 4.97
N GLY A 432 -11.03 9.82 5.80
CA GLY A 432 -10.55 10.08 7.16
C GLY A 432 -11.67 10.22 8.20
N ASP A 433 -12.90 9.81 7.86
CA ASP A 433 -14.04 9.90 8.78
C ASP A 433 -13.81 9.05 10.04
N LEU A 434 -13.04 7.97 9.89
CA LEU A 434 -12.71 7.01 10.96
C LEU A 434 -11.31 7.21 11.58
N GLY A 435 -10.69 8.38 11.37
CA GLY A 435 -9.38 8.73 11.93
C GLY A 435 -8.19 8.50 11.01
N ASN A 436 -7.08 9.21 11.28
CA ASN A 436 -5.89 9.24 10.41
C ASN A 436 -5.16 7.90 10.38
N ARG A 437 -5.23 7.12 11.47
CA ARG A 437 -4.56 5.83 11.55
C ARG A 437 -5.15 4.77 10.63
N ARG A 438 -6.48 4.65 10.61
CA ARG A 438 -7.18 3.75 9.69
C ARG A 438 -7.01 4.22 8.25
N PHE A 439 -6.96 5.54 8.04
CA PHE A 439 -6.62 6.12 6.74
C PHE A 439 -5.27 5.62 6.23
N VAL A 440 -4.20 5.63 7.05
CA VAL A 440 -2.86 5.17 6.60
C VAL A 440 -2.93 3.75 6.06
N ILE A 441 -3.53 2.82 6.80
CA ILE A 441 -3.61 1.41 6.39
C ILE A 441 -4.54 1.22 5.18
N ALA A 442 -5.63 1.99 5.09
CA ALA A 442 -6.48 1.97 3.89
C ALA A 442 -5.76 2.52 2.67
N ALA A 443 -4.94 3.57 2.85
CA ALA A 443 -4.11 4.13 1.79
C ALA A 443 -3.03 3.13 1.35
N MET A 444 -2.45 2.36 2.29
CA MET A 444 -1.55 1.25 1.98
C MET A 444 -2.26 0.19 1.13
N LEU A 445 -3.41 -0.33 1.58
CA LEU A 445 -4.20 -1.29 0.82
C LEU A 445 -4.52 -0.75 -0.58
N PHE A 446 -4.97 0.49 -0.69
CA PHE A 446 -5.33 1.05 -1.97
C PHE A 446 -4.12 1.21 -2.91
N GLN A 447 -2.99 1.66 -2.38
CA GLN A 447 -1.74 1.72 -3.12
C GLN A 447 -1.31 0.31 -3.60
N SER A 448 -1.42 -0.72 -2.75
CA SER A 448 -1.16 -2.11 -3.14
C SER A 448 -2.06 -2.61 -4.27
N ILE A 449 -3.33 -2.19 -4.27
CA ILE A 449 -4.28 -2.50 -5.35
C ILE A 449 -3.84 -1.83 -6.66
N LEU A 450 -3.41 -0.57 -6.61
CA LEU A 450 -2.93 0.17 -7.78
C LEU A 450 -1.59 -0.35 -8.32
N ASP A 451 -0.69 -0.79 -7.44
CA ASP A 451 0.62 -1.33 -7.80
C ASP A 451 0.52 -2.80 -8.29
N SER A 452 -0.62 -3.47 -8.06
CA SER A 452 -0.83 -4.85 -8.46
C SER A 452 -0.93 -5.01 -9.98
N SER A 453 -0.09 -5.86 -10.56
CA SER A 453 -0.14 -6.22 -11.99
C SER A 453 -1.47 -6.85 -12.42
N ALA A 454 -2.25 -7.37 -11.46
CA ALA A 454 -3.57 -7.92 -11.72
C ALA A 454 -4.64 -6.85 -12.02
N VAL A 455 -4.42 -5.60 -11.58
CA VAL A 455 -5.37 -4.49 -11.65
C VAL A 455 -4.92 -3.52 -12.73
N ASP A 456 -5.13 -3.93 -13.98
CA ASP A 456 -4.85 -3.08 -15.14
C ASP A 456 -5.86 -1.92 -15.27
N HIS A 457 -5.61 -1.01 -16.22
CA HIS A 457 -6.50 0.12 -16.49
C HIS A 457 -7.95 -0.31 -16.79
N LYS A 458 -8.14 -1.46 -17.46
CA LYS A 458 -9.48 -1.98 -17.76
C LYS A 458 -10.20 -2.35 -16.46
N VAL A 459 -9.52 -3.03 -15.54
CA VAL A 459 -10.06 -3.34 -14.21
C VAL A 459 -10.37 -2.06 -13.43
N LEU A 460 -9.50 -1.05 -13.41
CA LEU A 460 -9.77 0.23 -12.74
C LEU A 460 -11.01 0.95 -13.29
N THR A 461 -11.26 0.80 -14.60
CA THR A 461 -12.45 1.33 -15.28
C THR A 461 -13.70 0.54 -14.85
N ILE A 462 -13.64 -0.80 -14.80
CA ILE A 462 -14.72 -1.68 -14.32
C ILE A 462 -15.09 -1.32 -12.87
N LEU A 463 -14.09 -1.10 -12.01
CA LEU A 463 -14.28 -0.71 -10.62
C LEU A 463 -14.86 0.72 -10.46
N LYS A 464 -15.00 1.48 -11.56
CA LYS A 464 -15.37 2.90 -11.57
C LYS A 464 -14.46 3.74 -10.65
N ILE A 465 -13.17 3.44 -10.70
CA ILE A 465 -12.11 4.26 -10.09
C ILE A 465 -11.66 5.31 -11.10
N ILE A 466 -11.58 4.92 -12.37
CA ILE A 466 -11.25 5.79 -13.51
C ILE A 466 -12.51 5.92 -14.38
N SER A 467 -12.83 7.14 -14.83
CA SER A 467 -13.98 7.39 -15.71
C SER A 467 -13.73 6.80 -17.10
N ASN A 468 -14.75 6.14 -17.67
CA ASN A 468 -14.70 5.58 -19.00
C ASN A 468 -15.00 6.69 -20.03
N ASP A 469 -13.97 7.22 -20.70
CA ASP A 469 -14.11 8.35 -21.65
C ASP A 469 -14.64 7.94 -23.03
N ASP A 470 -14.85 6.63 -23.28
CA ASP A 470 -15.20 6.07 -24.60
C ASP A 470 -16.62 6.46 -25.11
N THR A 471 -17.24 7.49 -24.53
CA THR A 471 -18.52 8.06 -24.98
C THR A 471 -18.50 8.64 -26.40
N ASN A 472 -17.34 8.77 -27.04
CA ASN A 472 -17.25 9.19 -28.45
C ASN A 472 -17.77 8.13 -29.43
N GLU A 473 -17.83 6.83 -29.09
CA GLU A 473 -18.38 5.82 -30.00
C GLU A 473 -19.90 5.95 -30.21
N ARG A 474 -20.62 6.67 -29.34
CA ARG A 474 -22.08 6.84 -29.48
C ARG A 474 -22.51 7.98 -30.40
N LYS A 475 -21.60 8.83 -30.87
CA LYS A 475 -21.97 9.97 -31.74
C LYS A 475 -21.98 9.66 -33.24
N GLU A 476 -21.49 8.50 -33.68
CA GLU A 476 -21.52 8.11 -35.11
C GLU A 476 -22.75 7.27 -35.52
N GLN A 477 -23.69 6.99 -34.61
CA GLN A 477 -24.83 6.09 -34.90
C GLN A 477 -26.23 6.72 -34.82
N THR A 478 -26.37 8.04 -34.87
CA THR A 478 -27.69 8.69 -34.95
C THR A 478 -27.71 9.89 -35.90
N ILE A 479 -27.81 9.60 -37.20
CA ILE A 479 -28.54 10.44 -38.16
C ILE A 479 -29.50 9.51 -38.87
N ASP A 480 -30.70 9.36 -38.31
CA ASP A 480 -31.96 9.41 -39.06
C ASP A 480 -33.14 9.44 -38.08
N ASP A 481 -34.14 10.18 -38.50
CA ASP A 481 -35.53 10.23 -38.07
C ASP A 481 -36.00 11.21 -36.96
N ASP A 482 -36.64 12.26 -37.51
CA ASP A 482 -37.80 12.99 -37.04
C ASP A 482 -38.73 12.25 -36.07
N ALA A 483 -39.15 12.92 -34.98
CA ALA A 483 -40.57 13.19 -34.69
C ALA A 483 -40.73 13.98 -33.39
N LYS A 484 -41.54 15.03 -33.48
CA LYS A 484 -42.11 15.80 -32.37
C LYS A 484 -43.21 14.99 -31.68
N ASP A 485 -43.33 15.14 -30.36
CA ASP A 485 -44.54 15.59 -29.64
C ASP A 485 -44.62 15.05 -28.20
N GLY A 486 -45.24 15.84 -27.32
CA GLY A 486 -46.01 15.31 -26.20
C GLY A 486 -45.49 15.59 -24.79
N ALA A 487 -45.97 16.68 -24.20
CA ALA A 487 -45.80 17.05 -22.80
C ALA A 487 -46.65 16.22 -21.81
N ASN A 488 -46.29 16.38 -20.53
CA ASN A 488 -47.03 16.11 -19.28
C ASN A 488 -46.84 14.75 -18.59
N ALA A 489 -46.06 14.76 -17.51
CA ALA A 489 -46.18 13.79 -16.42
C ALA A 489 -46.04 14.49 -15.05
N THR A 490 -47.10 14.39 -14.26
CA THR A 490 -47.26 14.80 -12.85
C THR A 490 -46.37 13.99 -11.89
N PRO A 491 -45.89 14.56 -10.77
CA PRO A 491 -44.99 13.85 -9.85
C PRO A 491 -45.78 12.99 -8.86
N LEU A 492 -45.60 11.66 -8.95
CA LEU A 492 -46.09 10.69 -7.97
C LEU A 492 -45.11 10.49 -6.81
N SER A 493 -45.69 10.14 -5.67
CA SER A 493 -45.14 10.03 -4.31
C SER A 493 -43.77 9.36 -4.17
N LYS A 494 -42.85 10.04 -3.47
CA LYS A 494 -41.54 9.52 -3.08
C LYS A 494 -41.68 8.54 -1.90
N SER A 495 -41.38 7.27 -2.16
CA SER A 495 -41.12 6.23 -1.15
C SER A 495 -39.75 6.46 -0.48
N ALA A 496 -39.58 6.03 0.78
CA ALA A 496 -38.34 6.18 1.54
C ALA A 496 -37.09 5.60 0.84
N ASN A 497 -37.24 4.56 -0.01
CA ASN A 497 -36.13 4.01 -0.81
C ASN A 497 -35.65 4.95 -1.93
N SER A 498 -36.52 5.84 -2.44
CA SER A 498 -36.12 6.88 -3.40
C SER A 498 -35.20 7.91 -2.77
N MET A 499 -35.26 8.09 -1.44
CA MET A 499 -34.43 9.06 -0.73
C MET A 499 -33.00 8.54 -0.54
N ALA A 500 -32.82 7.26 -0.21
CA ALA A 500 -31.49 6.64 -0.08
C ALA A 500 -30.73 6.61 -1.42
N ILE A 501 -31.39 6.20 -2.51
CA ILE A 501 -30.81 6.23 -3.87
C ILE A 501 -30.49 7.66 -4.29
N ALA A 502 -31.35 8.64 -3.99
CA ALA A 502 -31.08 10.05 -4.29
C ALA A 502 -29.97 10.65 -3.40
N GLN A 503 -29.76 10.14 -2.20
CA GLN A 503 -28.73 10.59 -1.26
C GLN A 503 -27.37 10.01 -1.64
N GLU A 504 -27.33 8.78 -2.15
CA GLU A 504 -26.14 8.15 -2.70
C GLU A 504 -25.79 8.66 -4.11
N GLN A 505 -26.78 8.93 -4.96
CA GLN A 505 -26.55 9.68 -6.20
C GLN A 505 -26.12 11.12 -5.93
N ARG A 506 -26.62 11.79 -4.87
CA ARG A 506 -26.06 13.07 -4.38
C ARG A 506 -24.63 12.93 -3.87
N TRP A 507 -24.31 11.81 -3.23
CA TRP A 507 -22.97 11.49 -2.76
C TRP A 507 -22.01 11.23 -3.91
N LEU A 508 -22.47 10.57 -4.98
CA LEU A 508 -21.69 10.25 -6.18
C LEU A 508 -21.63 11.39 -7.22
N HIS A 509 -22.59 12.33 -7.22
CA HIS A 509 -22.69 13.39 -8.25
C HIS A 509 -22.55 14.82 -7.71
N GLY A 510 -22.30 15.00 -6.41
CA GLY A 510 -22.15 16.34 -5.82
C GLY A 510 -23.42 17.20 -5.91
N HIS A 511 -23.45 18.29 -5.14
CA HIS A 511 -24.60 19.19 -5.11
C HIS A 511 -24.70 20.02 -6.40
N GLY A 512 -25.63 19.66 -7.29
CA GLY A 512 -26.19 20.57 -8.31
C GLY A 512 -26.19 20.00 -9.73
N ALA A 513 -27.32 19.39 -10.12
CA ALA A 513 -27.61 19.13 -11.53
C ALA A 513 -27.92 20.45 -12.24
N SER A 514 -26.89 21.17 -12.67
CA SER A 514 -26.99 22.15 -13.77
C SER A 514 -26.44 21.49 -15.03
N ASN A 515 -27.14 21.63 -16.15
CA ASN A 515 -26.87 21.01 -17.46
C ASN A 515 -25.54 21.39 -18.16
N SER A 516 -24.45 21.64 -17.42
CA SER A 516 -23.11 21.80 -18.00
C SER A 516 -22.41 20.45 -18.06
N SER A 517 -21.73 20.20 -19.17
CA SER A 517 -20.87 19.04 -19.45
C SER A 517 -19.65 19.00 -18.51
N ASN A 518 -19.89 18.85 -17.20
CA ASN A 518 -18.82 18.71 -16.23
C ASN A 518 -18.21 17.31 -16.37
N PRO A 519 -16.88 17.20 -16.40
CA PRO A 519 -16.21 15.91 -16.48
C PRO A 519 -16.67 15.03 -15.31
N ILE A 520 -16.92 13.74 -15.58
CA ILE A 520 -17.27 12.77 -14.55
C ILE A 520 -16.05 12.62 -13.64
N ILE A 521 -16.14 13.21 -12.45
CA ILE A 521 -15.10 13.15 -11.42
C ILE A 521 -15.14 11.77 -10.77
N SER A 522 -13.97 11.18 -10.54
CA SER A 522 -13.87 9.93 -9.80
C SER A 522 -14.28 10.15 -8.34
N PRO A 523 -15.22 9.35 -7.77
CA PRO A 523 -15.60 9.46 -6.37
C PRO A 523 -14.41 9.34 -5.41
N LEU A 524 -13.35 8.66 -5.85
CA LEU A 524 -12.15 8.45 -5.06
C LEU A 524 -11.24 9.69 -5.04
N GLU A 525 -11.13 10.40 -6.17
CA GLU A 525 -10.47 11.70 -6.22
C GLU A 525 -11.13 12.68 -5.26
N ASP A 526 -12.47 12.70 -5.23
CA ASP A 526 -13.25 13.54 -4.31
C ASP A 526 -12.99 13.18 -2.85
N VAL A 527 -13.02 11.89 -2.51
CA VAL A 527 -12.78 11.40 -1.14
C VAL A 527 -11.39 11.79 -0.64
N LEU A 528 -10.36 11.59 -1.45
CA LEU A 528 -9.00 11.99 -1.09
C LEU A 528 -8.82 13.50 -1.07
N ALA A 529 -9.46 14.24 -1.99
CA ALA A 529 -9.44 15.69 -1.98
C ALA A 529 -10.07 16.25 -0.69
N ILE A 530 -11.18 15.66 -0.23
CA ILE A 530 -11.80 16.00 1.05
C ILE A 530 -10.83 15.72 2.20
N PHE A 531 -10.18 14.56 2.21
CA PHE A 531 -9.20 14.22 3.25
C PHE A 531 -8.05 15.24 3.30
N LEU A 532 -7.38 15.51 2.17
CA LEU A 532 -6.24 16.43 2.11
C LEU A 532 -6.61 17.88 2.49
N THR A 533 -7.83 18.31 2.19
CA THR A 533 -8.32 19.66 2.52
C THR A 533 -8.96 19.78 3.90
N ARG A 534 -9.13 18.68 4.64
CA ARG A 534 -9.61 18.68 6.03
C ARG A 534 -8.52 19.15 6.99
N ARG A 535 -8.90 19.76 8.12
CA ARG A 535 -7.95 20.09 9.19
C ARG A 535 -7.53 18.83 9.94
N HIS A 536 -6.23 18.66 10.12
CA HIS A 536 -5.66 17.57 10.92
C HIS A 536 -5.06 18.12 12.21
N VAL A 537 -5.13 17.32 13.26
CA VAL A 537 -4.41 17.58 14.52
C VAL A 537 -2.93 17.27 14.27
N SER A 538 -2.03 18.14 14.69
CA SER A 538 -0.59 17.90 14.54
C SER A 538 -0.18 16.67 15.34
N SER A 539 0.17 15.61 14.63
CA SER A 539 0.72 14.38 15.22
C SER A 539 1.59 13.68 14.20
N SER A 540 2.40 12.74 14.67
CA SER A 540 3.22 11.89 13.80
C SER A 540 2.34 11.06 12.85
N VAL A 541 1.22 10.54 13.34
CA VAL A 541 0.22 9.77 12.58
C VAL A 541 -0.48 10.63 11.54
N SER A 542 -0.88 11.86 11.87
CA SER A 542 -1.47 12.80 10.91
C SER A 542 -0.51 13.17 9.80
N ALA A 543 0.77 13.38 10.12
CA ALA A 543 1.80 13.68 9.13
C ALA A 543 1.95 12.51 8.15
N LEU A 544 2.01 11.28 8.70
CA LEU A 544 2.08 10.06 7.92
C LEU A 544 0.84 9.88 7.03
N ALA A 545 -0.36 10.10 7.58
CA ALA A 545 -1.61 9.99 6.83
C ALA A 545 -1.67 11.00 5.68
N LEU A 546 -1.26 12.24 5.89
CA LEU A 546 -1.18 13.24 4.82
C LEU A 546 -0.13 12.89 3.77
N GLU A 547 1.02 12.35 4.17
CA GLU A 547 2.04 11.88 3.23
C GLU A 547 1.54 10.71 2.38
N CYS A 548 0.89 9.72 3.01
CA CYS A 548 0.26 8.60 2.30
C CYS A 548 -0.84 9.08 1.36
N GLY A 549 -1.71 9.98 1.83
CA GLY A 549 -2.80 10.52 1.02
C GLY A 549 -2.32 11.33 -0.16
N GLY A 550 -1.25 12.11 0.02
CA GLY A 550 -0.64 12.87 -1.06
C GLY A 550 0.14 12.00 -2.05
N SER A 551 0.83 10.97 -1.60
CA SER A 551 1.44 9.99 -2.50
C SER A 551 0.37 9.21 -3.27
N LEU A 552 -0.68 8.74 -2.60
CA LEU A 552 -1.77 7.98 -3.20
C LEU A 552 -2.54 8.78 -4.25
N GLY A 553 -2.87 10.03 -3.94
CA GLY A 553 -3.53 10.91 -4.90
C GLY A 553 -2.64 11.19 -6.12
N PHE A 554 -1.31 11.26 -5.95
CA PHE A 554 -0.38 11.38 -7.07
C PHE A 554 -0.36 10.10 -7.93
N THR A 555 -0.31 8.92 -7.30
CA THR A 555 -0.43 7.63 -7.98
C THR A 555 -1.73 7.53 -8.76
N LEU A 556 -2.86 7.98 -8.20
CA LEU A 556 -4.15 7.95 -8.89
C LEU A 556 -4.21 8.85 -10.13
N LEU A 557 -3.54 10.00 -10.09
CA LEU A 557 -3.48 10.89 -11.24
C LEU A 557 -2.58 10.32 -12.35
N SER A 558 -1.60 9.48 -12.03
CA SER A 558 -0.63 8.95 -12.99
C SER A 558 -1.26 8.15 -14.15
N PRO A 559 -2.14 7.15 -13.93
CA PRO A 559 -2.77 6.39 -15.01
C PRO A 559 -3.58 7.25 -15.99
N HIS A 560 -4.26 8.30 -15.49
CA HIS A 560 -4.97 9.25 -16.36
C HIS A 560 -4.02 9.96 -17.32
N LEU A 561 -2.80 10.21 -16.87
CA LEU A 561 -1.76 10.85 -17.67
C LEU A 561 -1.10 9.84 -18.62
N SER A 562 -0.79 8.64 -18.14
CA SER A 562 -0.15 7.58 -18.93
C SER A 562 -1.02 7.04 -20.07
N LYS A 563 -2.34 6.85 -19.87
CA LYS A 563 -3.25 6.42 -20.95
C LYS A 563 -3.23 7.39 -22.13
N THR A 564 -3.16 8.70 -21.85
CA THR A 564 -3.02 9.73 -22.88
C THR A 564 -1.77 9.53 -23.72
N MET A 565 -0.69 8.96 -23.16
CA MET A 565 0.57 8.75 -23.86
C MET A 565 0.62 7.44 -24.66
N VAL A 566 0.04 6.35 -24.14
CA VAL A 566 0.19 5.00 -24.71
C VAL A 566 -0.85 4.71 -25.79
N SER A 567 -2.08 5.23 -25.67
CA SER A 567 -3.15 4.90 -26.63
C SER A 567 -3.08 5.64 -27.96
N THR A 568 -2.09 6.53 -28.15
CA THR A 568 -2.03 7.44 -29.30
C THR A 568 -0.89 7.12 -30.25
N GLY A 569 -1.09 6.09 -31.08
CA GLY A 569 -0.58 6.16 -32.46
C GLY A 569 -1.32 7.20 -33.30
N VAL A 570 -2.40 7.78 -32.77
CA VAL A 570 -3.27 8.81 -33.35
C VAL A 570 -3.55 9.86 -32.26
N GLU A 571 -3.44 11.13 -32.61
CA GLU A 571 -3.58 12.36 -31.81
C GLU A 571 -4.71 12.38 -30.74
N ALA A 572 -4.61 11.67 -29.61
CA ALA A 572 -5.48 12.00 -28.46
C ALA A 572 -4.90 13.24 -27.79
N GLU A 573 -5.66 14.34 -27.86
CA GLU A 573 -5.36 15.56 -27.14
C GLU A 573 -5.34 15.27 -25.64
N PHE A 574 -4.22 15.54 -24.99
CA PHE A 574 -4.16 15.59 -23.53
C PHE A 574 -5.21 16.57 -23.02
N ASP A 575 -6.20 16.05 -22.28
CA ASP A 575 -7.25 16.88 -21.68
C ASP A 575 -6.70 17.63 -20.46
N SER A 576 -5.93 18.66 -20.77
CA SER A 576 -5.39 19.62 -19.81
C SER A 576 -6.51 20.23 -18.97
N LYS A 577 -7.73 20.40 -19.51
CA LYS A 577 -8.87 20.94 -18.75
C LYS A 577 -9.32 19.95 -17.69
N ARG A 578 -9.44 18.66 -18.02
CA ARG A 578 -9.77 17.62 -17.04
C ARG A 578 -8.74 17.56 -15.92
N PHE A 579 -7.45 17.52 -16.26
CA PHE A 579 -6.38 17.52 -15.26
C PHE A 579 -6.45 18.73 -14.32
N CYS A 580 -6.61 19.95 -14.86
CA CYS A 580 -6.78 21.17 -14.08
C CYS A 580 -8.05 21.16 -13.22
N SER A 581 -9.10 20.48 -13.69
CA SER A 581 -10.39 20.43 -13.02
C SER A 581 -10.44 19.40 -11.89
N SER A 582 -9.49 18.46 -11.86
CA SER A 582 -9.41 17.40 -10.86
C SER A 582 -9.49 17.96 -9.43
N PRO A 583 -10.37 17.42 -8.58
CA PRO A 583 -10.43 17.77 -7.16
C PRO A 583 -9.10 17.57 -6.44
N LEU A 584 -8.33 16.52 -6.81
CA LEU A 584 -7.04 16.23 -6.20
C LEU A 584 -6.01 17.32 -6.48
N VAL A 585 -5.90 17.75 -7.74
CA VAL A 585 -4.97 18.83 -8.12
C VAL A 585 -5.29 20.13 -7.36
N LYS A 586 -6.58 20.45 -7.24
CA LYS A 586 -7.05 21.60 -6.42
C LYS A 586 -6.75 21.40 -4.94
N ALA A 587 -6.98 20.19 -4.41
CA ALA A 587 -6.73 19.85 -3.02
C ALA A 587 -5.26 19.99 -2.65
N TYR A 588 -4.32 19.64 -3.54
CA TYR A 588 -2.89 19.87 -3.32
C TYR A 588 -2.54 21.34 -3.19
N GLY A 589 -3.08 22.20 -4.07
CA GLY A 589 -2.89 23.64 -3.98
C GLY A 589 -3.44 24.20 -2.66
N VAL A 590 -4.66 23.80 -2.28
CA VAL A 590 -5.31 24.22 -1.02
C VAL A 590 -4.54 23.74 0.21
N ALA A 591 -4.11 22.47 0.22
CA ALA A 591 -3.32 21.91 1.32
C ALA A 591 -1.97 22.62 1.47
N THR A 592 -1.26 22.84 0.36
CA THR A 592 0.01 23.59 0.34
C THR A 592 -0.16 24.98 0.93
N ALA A 593 -1.14 25.74 0.43
CA ALA A 593 -1.38 27.11 0.87
C ALA A 593 -1.80 27.19 2.34
N ARG A 594 -2.63 26.24 2.80
CA ARG A 594 -3.04 26.16 4.20
C ARG A 594 -1.87 25.87 5.13
N PHE A 595 -1.08 24.83 4.86
CA PHE A 595 0.04 24.48 5.73
C PHE A 595 1.12 25.56 5.71
N ALA A 596 1.33 26.25 4.58
CA ALA A 596 2.22 27.40 4.51
C ALA A 596 1.72 28.56 5.37
N ALA A 597 0.41 28.83 5.37
CA ALA A 597 -0.20 29.85 6.23
C ALA A 597 -0.10 29.49 7.72
N ASP A 598 -0.32 28.23 8.08
CA ASP A 598 -0.17 27.73 9.46
C ASP A 598 1.29 27.83 9.92
N ALA A 599 2.25 27.44 9.08
CA ALA A 599 3.68 27.59 9.33
C ALA A 599 4.07 29.06 9.51
N LYS A 600 3.54 29.97 8.68
CA LYS A 600 3.78 31.43 8.80
C LYS A 600 3.22 32.00 10.11
N LYS A 601 2.05 31.52 10.55
CA LYS A 601 1.46 31.91 11.83
C LYS A 601 2.32 31.44 13.01
N LEU A 602 2.73 30.17 13.02
CA LEU A 602 3.54 29.58 14.09
C LEU A 602 4.95 30.19 14.17
N ARG A 603 5.51 30.61 13.04
CA ARG A 603 6.76 31.38 12.98
C ARG A 603 6.71 32.67 13.82
N THR A 604 5.56 33.32 13.89
CA THR A 604 5.39 34.58 14.65
C THR A 604 5.15 34.34 16.15
N ALA A 605 4.95 33.09 16.57
CA ALA A 605 4.83 32.74 17.98
C ALA A 605 6.20 32.85 18.67
N THR A 606 6.22 33.46 19.85
CA THR A 606 7.45 33.84 20.56
C THR A 606 8.32 32.63 20.93
N GLU A 607 7.73 31.48 21.23
CA GLU A 607 8.46 30.29 21.66
C GLU A 607 9.12 29.55 20.48
N VAL A 608 8.54 29.65 19.29
CA VAL A 608 9.00 28.92 18.10
C VAL A 608 9.88 29.77 17.19
N ALA A 609 9.77 31.10 17.22
CA ALA A 609 10.53 32.00 16.34
C ALA A 609 12.05 31.76 16.39
N GLU A 610 12.58 31.39 17.57
CA GLU A 610 14.00 31.05 17.77
C GLU A 610 14.39 29.64 17.29
N LEU A 611 13.44 28.74 17.06
CA LEU A 611 13.69 27.37 16.59
C LEU A 611 13.23 27.13 15.16
N PHE A 612 12.46 28.05 14.57
CA PHE A 612 11.78 27.83 13.29
C PHE A 612 12.74 27.51 12.13
N VAL A 613 13.87 28.22 12.04
CA VAL A 613 14.90 27.94 11.01
C VAL A 613 15.47 26.54 11.19
N ASP A 614 15.82 26.16 12.41
CA ASP A 614 16.35 24.84 12.74
C ASP A 614 15.34 23.74 12.38
N LEU A 615 14.06 23.92 12.71
CA LEU A 615 13.00 22.97 12.35
C LEU A 615 12.86 22.82 10.83
N MET A 616 12.91 23.94 10.10
CA MET A 616 12.86 23.92 8.64
C MET A 616 14.08 23.27 8.02
N GLU A 617 15.28 23.56 8.53
CA GLU A 617 16.52 22.90 8.11
C GLU A 617 16.45 21.39 8.35
N ILE A 618 15.97 20.95 9.51
CA ILE A 618 15.82 19.53 9.85
C ILE A 618 14.87 18.84 8.89
N GLU A 619 13.71 19.41 8.60
CA GLU A 619 12.73 18.79 7.70
C GLU A 619 13.18 18.82 6.23
N ILE A 620 13.91 19.86 5.80
CA ILE A 620 14.53 19.88 4.46
C ILE A 620 15.63 18.80 4.39
N SER A 621 16.50 18.72 5.40
CA SER A 621 17.57 17.71 5.47
C SER A 621 16.99 16.30 5.49
N ARG A 622 15.95 16.04 6.27
CA ARG A 622 15.24 14.75 6.30
C ARG A 622 14.70 14.35 4.93
N ARG A 623 14.19 15.33 4.19
CA ARG A 623 13.50 15.11 2.92
C ARG A 623 14.45 14.98 1.73
N TYR A 624 15.52 15.75 1.70
CA TYR A 624 16.43 15.87 0.55
C TYR A 624 17.87 15.38 0.85
N GLY A 625 18.20 15.04 2.11
CA GLY A 625 19.56 14.67 2.52
C GLY A 625 19.98 13.24 2.18
N ASP A 626 19.04 12.29 2.12
CA ASP A 626 19.34 10.87 1.89
C ASP A 626 19.77 10.55 0.43
N ALA A 627 19.68 11.51 -0.49
CA ALA A 627 20.06 11.30 -1.89
C ALA A 627 21.57 10.96 -2.08
N LYS A 628 22.41 11.20 -1.06
CA LYS A 628 23.87 11.01 -1.16
C LYS A 628 24.38 9.63 -0.72
N SER A 629 23.53 8.74 -0.20
CA SER A 629 23.96 7.45 0.39
C SER A 629 23.75 6.22 -0.51
N GLY A 630 23.37 6.39 -1.77
CA GLY A 630 23.33 5.28 -2.72
C GLY A 630 24.74 4.77 -3.03
N ASP A 631 24.98 3.48 -2.82
CA ASP A 631 26.27 2.77 -2.97
C ASP A 631 26.71 2.61 -4.44
N ASP A 632 26.07 3.33 -5.38
CA ASP A 632 26.29 3.25 -6.83
C ASP A 632 27.59 3.94 -7.30
N LYS A 633 28.56 4.12 -6.40
CA LYS A 633 29.92 4.58 -6.74
C LYS A 633 30.73 3.54 -7.53
N ALA A 634 30.16 2.39 -7.88
CA ALA A 634 30.84 1.35 -8.65
C ALA A 634 31.20 1.78 -10.08
N ASN A 635 30.51 2.78 -10.65
CA ASN A 635 30.79 3.28 -12.00
C ASN A 635 31.33 4.71 -11.93
N GLY A 636 32.65 4.87 -11.84
CA GLY A 636 33.38 6.13 -11.62
C GLY A 636 33.25 7.22 -12.71
N ARG A 637 32.03 7.58 -13.11
CA ARG A 637 31.71 8.84 -13.79
C ARG A 637 31.13 9.80 -12.76
N GLU A 638 32.00 10.63 -12.19
CA GLU A 638 31.61 11.84 -11.49
C GLU A 638 31.07 12.84 -12.52
N ASP A 639 29.83 12.67 -12.97
CA ASP A 639 29.13 13.76 -13.65
C ASP A 639 28.84 14.85 -12.62
N ALA A 640 29.62 15.93 -12.71
CA ALA A 640 29.53 17.11 -11.87
C ALA A 640 28.18 17.82 -12.06
N GLY A 641 27.15 17.33 -11.37
CA GLY A 641 25.82 17.92 -11.45
C GLY A 641 24.68 17.03 -10.95
N GLU A 642 24.93 16.09 -10.02
CA GLU A 642 23.84 15.38 -9.34
C GLU A 642 22.96 16.38 -8.60
N LYS A 643 21.87 16.78 -9.26
CA LYS A 643 20.85 17.63 -8.68
C LYS A 643 20.23 16.86 -7.53
N GLN A 644 20.35 17.40 -6.32
CA GLN A 644 19.60 16.88 -5.18
C GLN A 644 18.12 16.91 -5.55
N SER A 645 17.50 15.73 -5.55
CA SER A 645 16.09 15.58 -5.80
C SER A 645 15.46 14.72 -4.70
N CYS A 646 14.19 14.99 -4.42
CA CYS A 646 13.39 14.12 -3.57
C CYS A 646 12.46 13.30 -4.44
N LEU A 647 12.60 11.97 -4.40
CA LEU A 647 11.67 11.06 -5.03
C LEU A 647 10.36 11.08 -4.24
N VAL A 648 9.28 11.54 -4.86
CA VAL A 648 7.91 11.42 -4.31
C VAL A 648 7.58 9.97 -3.96
N ALA A 649 8.16 9.01 -4.70
CA ALA A 649 8.04 7.57 -4.45
C ALA A 649 8.51 7.13 -3.06
N LYS A 650 9.43 7.87 -2.41
CA LYS A 650 9.90 7.56 -1.05
C LYS A 650 8.77 7.60 -0.01
N PHE A 651 7.71 8.36 -0.27
CA PHE A 651 6.55 8.53 0.61
C PHE A 651 5.36 7.64 0.20
N ARG A 652 5.58 6.61 -0.62
CA ARG A 652 4.54 5.63 -0.96
C ARG A 652 4.01 4.98 0.30
N ALA A 653 2.69 4.81 0.38
CA ALA A 653 2.06 4.16 1.52
C ALA A 653 2.61 2.73 1.73
N THR A 654 2.90 2.00 0.65
CA THR A 654 3.44 0.64 0.68
C THR A 654 4.81 0.52 1.38
N THR A 655 5.62 1.58 1.44
CA THR A 655 6.91 1.53 2.16
C THR A 655 6.75 1.39 3.68
N LEU A 656 5.56 1.69 4.20
CA LEU A 656 5.23 1.65 5.63
C LEU A 656 4.72 0.28 6.10
N GLN A 657 4.56 -0.67 5.19
CA GLN A 657 3.92 -1.96 5.49
C GLN A 657 4.65 -2.79 6.53
N ASN A 658 5.97 -2.67 6.57
CA ASN A 658 6.80 -3.39 7.52
C ASN A 658 7.14 -2.55 8.76
N ASP A 659 6.58 -1.34 8.87
CA ASP A 659 6.84 -0.46 10.01
C ASP A 659 5.83 -0.76 11.15
N PRO A 660 6.24 -1.49 12.20
CA PRO A 660 5.38 -1.81 13.34
C PRO A 660 4.95 -0.54 14.10
N GLU A 661 5.64 0.59 13.93
CA GLU A 661 5.34 1.85 14.60
C GLU A 661 4.03 2.46 14.10
N VAL A 662 3.66 2.16 12.85
CA VAL A 662 2.37 2.57 12.28
C VAL A 662 1.25 1.76 12.93
N LEU A 663 1.53 0.49 13.24
CA LEU A 663 0.54 -0.51 13.68
C LEU A 663 0.31 -0.53 15.19
N VAL A 664 1.31 -0.18 16.01
CA VAL A 664 1.18 -0.09 17.47
C VAL A 664 1.44 1.33 17.94
N ARG A 665 0.50 1.91 18.71
CA ARG A 665 0.63 3.29 19.21
C ARG A 665 1.93 3.44 19.99
N LYS A 666 2.60 4.57 19.83
CA LYS A 666 3.67 4.98 20.75
C LYS A 666 3.02 5.67 21.94
N SER A 667 3.32 5.21 23.16
CA SER A 667 2.85 5.77 24.43
C SER A 667 3.30 7.22 24.73
N ARG A 668 3.81 7.94 23.73
CA ARG A 668 4.41 9.29 23.89
C ARG A 668 4.09 10.19 22.72
N ASP A 669 2.81 10.29 22.35
CA ASP A 669 2.39 11.52 21.68
C ASP A 669 2.51 12.63 22.73
N VAL A 670 3.61 13.39 22.64
CA VAL A 670 3.82 14.59 23.44
C VAL A 670 2.62 15.50 23.17
N SER A 671 1.99 16.01 24.23
CA SER A 671 0.88 16.96 24.10
C SER A 671 1.24 18.04 23.08
N PRO A 672 0.34 18.42 22.16
CA PRO A 672 0.64 19.39 21.12
C PRO A 672 1.27 20.63 21.74
N ASN A 673 2.53 20.85 21.39
CA ASN A 673 3.28 22.04 21.72
C ASN A 673 3.50 22.81 20.42
N GLU A 674 3.59 24.13 20.49
CA GLU A 674 3.78 25.01 19.33
C GLU A 674 4.96 24.57 18.45
N VAL A 675 6.00 23.96 19.06
CA VAL A 675 7.15 23.38 18.35
C VAL A 675 6.77 22.19 17.46
N GLU A 676 5.96 21.25 17.95
CA GLU A 676 5.50 20.10 17.15
C GLU A 676 4.46 20.53 16.11
N ASP A 677 3.59 21.48 16.44
CA ASP A 677 2.70 22.12 15.47
C ASP A 677 3.49 22.77 14.33
N ALA A 678 4.58 23.47 14.66
CA ALA A 678 5.44 24.12 13.68
C ALA A 678 6.18 23.10 12.82
N ARG A 679 6.77 22.07 13.44
CA ARG A 679 7.41 20.97 12.70
C ARG A 679 6.41 20.30 11.76
N PHE A 680 5.21 20.00 12.24
CA PHE A 680 4.13 19.41 11.44
C PHE A 680 3.76 20.30 10.25
N ALA A 681 3.49 21.59 10.48
CA ALA A 681 3.14 22.53 9.42
C ALA A 681 4.26 22.71 8.38
N ILE A 682 5.52 22.81 8.82
CA ILE A 682 6.70 22.88 7.95
C ILE A 682 6.79 21.60 7.10
N ARG A 683 6.74 20.42 7.73
CA ARG A 683 6.84 19.13 7.04
C ARG A 683 5.75 18.98 5.97
N MET A 684 4.50 19.30 6.31
CA MET A 684 3.39 19.21 5.36
C MET A 684 3.48 20.26 4.25
N THR A 685 3.97 21.47 4.54
CA THR A 685 4.22 22.49 3.51
C THR A 685 5.24 21.99 2.50
N LEU A 686 6.37 21.45 2.96
CA LEU A 686 7.41 20.88 2.09
C LEU A 686 6.89 19.66 1.32
N HIS A 687 6.04 18.83 1.95
CA HIS A 687 5.41 17.68 1.32
C HIS A 687 4.54 18.07 0.12
N PHE A 688 3.54 18.91 0.34
CA PHE A 688 2.62 19.28 -0.73
C PHE A 688 3.24 20.21 -1.76
N ARG A 689 4.23 21.02 -1.37
CA ARG A 689 5.07 21.77 -2.33
C ARG A 689 5.72 20.83 -3.33
N ALA A 690 6.39 19.77 -2.87
CA ALA A 690 7.06 18.82 -3.76
C ALA A 690 6.07 18.09 -4.67
N LEU A 691 4.92 17.67 -4.14
CA LEU A 691 3.85 17.05 -4.95
C LEU A 691 3.34 18.00 -6.03
N CYS A 692 3.08 19.27 -5.67
CA CYS A 692 2.67 20.28 -6.65
C CYS A 692 3.75 20.51 -7.71
N SER A 693 5.03 20.52 -7.30
CA SER A 693 6.17 20.69 -8.19
C SER A 693 6.24 19.54 -9.21
N ALA A 694 6.21 18.30 -8.73
CA ALA A 694 6.19 17.09 -9.56
C ALA A 694 4.99 17.05 -10.51
N LEU A 695 3.78 17.41 -10.05
CA LEU A 695 2.60 17.50 -10.91
C LEU A 695 2.72 18.58 -11.98
N CYS A 696 3.35 19.72 -11.68
CA CYS A 696 3.60 20.76 -12.67
C CYS A 696 4.61 20.29 -13.72
N ASP A 697 5.68 19.64 -13.30
CA ASP A 697 6.72 19.17 -14.23
C ASP A 697 6.21 18.02 -15.10
N LEU A 698 5.38 17.14 -14.55
CA LEU A 698 4.66 16.12 -15.31
C LEU A 698 3.68 16.74 -16.31
N HIS A 699 2.90 17.75 -15.89
CA HIS A 699 2.00 18.49 -16.79
C HIS A 699 2.75 19.17 -17.93
N ASP A 700 3.83 19.89 -17.62
CA ASP A 700 4.65 20.60 -18.61
C ASP A 700 5.35 19.62 -19.56
N GLY A 701 5.83 18.48 -19.06
CA GLY A 701 6.40 17.39 -19.87
C GLY A 701 5.40 16.88 -20.89
N LEU A 702 4.18 16.54 -20.45
CA LEU A 702 3.10 16.09 -21.33
C LEU A 702 2.70 17.15 -22.35
N ALA A 703 2.58 18.41 -21.94
CA ALA A 703 2.25 19.52 -22.84
C ALA A 703 3.33 19.76 -23.89
N SER A 704 4.61 19.50 -23.57
CA SER A 704 5.72 19.68 -24.51
C SER A 704 5.80 18.58 -25.59
N VAL A 705 5.41 17.34 -25.26
CA VAL A 705 5.46 16.20 -26.20
C VAL A 705 4.44 16.34 -27.33
N ILE A 706 3.29 16.96 -27.03
CA ILE A 706 2.17 17.11 -27.97
C ILE A 706 2.42 18.23 -29.00
N GLY A 707 3.63 18.83 -29.00
CA GLY A 707 4.06 19.74 -30.05
C GLY A 707 4.17 19.03 -31.41
N PRO A 708 3.76 19.68 -32.52
CA PRO A 708 3.60 19.05 -33.84
C PRO A 708 4.88 18.51 -34.52
N GLN A 709 6.03 18.44 -33.84
CA GLN A 709 7.32 18.05 -34.44
C GLN A 709 8.17 17.04 -33.65
N SER A 710 7.71 16.47 -32.52
CA SER A 710 8.58 15.66 -31.63
C SER A 710 8.16 14.21 -31.37
N ILE A 711 7.48 13.55 -32.31
CA ILE A 711 6.82 12.24 -32.08
C ILE A 711 7.78 11.02 -31.98
N SER A 712 9.11 11.17 -32.14
CA SER A 712 10.01 10.00 -32.19
C SER A 712 10.56 9.48 -30.85
N ARG A 713 10.30 10.11 -29.70
CA ARG A 713 10.83 9.62 -28.41
C ARG A 713 9.83 8.72 -27.70
N ARG A 714 10.11 7.41 -27.69
CA ARG A 714 9.45 6.42 -26.84
C ARG A 714 9.74 6.79 -25.38
N TRP A 715 8.69 6.89 -24.56
CA TRP A 715 8.82 7.09 -23.13
C TRP A 715 9.03 5.72 -22.48
N ASP A 716 10.20 5.49 -21.92
CA ASP A 716 10.46 4.32 -21.08
C ASP A 716 9.98 4.61 -19.64
N GLU A 717 9.65 3.58 -18.86
CA GLU A 717 9.13 3.71 -17.49
C GLU A 717 10.03 4.56 -16.57
N GLU A 718 11.35 4.56 -16.82
CA GLU A 718 12.35 5.39 -16.15
C GLU A 718 12.08 6.90 -16.29
N ALA A 719 11.47 7.34 -17.39
CA ALA A 719 11.10 8.74 -17.58
C ALA A 719 10.01 9.17 -16.58
N PHE A 720 9.12 8.27 -16.17
CA PHE A 720 8.07 8.60 -15.21
C PHE A 720 8.63 8.80 -13.80
N GLU A 721 9.65 8.03 -13.41
CA GLU A 721 10.39 8.24 -12.15
C GLU A 721 11.09 9.61 -12.13
N PHE A 722 11.58 10.07 -13.28
CA PHE A 722 12.20 11.40 -13.42
C PHE A 722 11.20 12.55 -13.13
N TYR A 723 9.93 12.43 -13.56
CA TYR A 723 8.90 13.45 -13.28
C TYR A 723 8.32 13.36 -11.85
N ALA A 724 8.70 12.34 -11.07
CA ALA A 724 8.39 12.23 -9.65
C ALA A 724 9.47 12.85 -8.75
N GLN A 725 10.44 13.57 -9.33
CA GLN A 725 11.50 14.27 -8.61
C GLN A 725 11.18 15.75 -8.41
N ASP A 726 11.12 16.20 -7.15
CA ASP A 726 11.15 17.63 -6.86
C ASP A 726 12.60 18.11 -6.80
N LEU A 727 12.98 18.98 -7.76
CA LEU A 727 14.28 19.62 -7.79
C LEU A 727 14.38 20.66 -6.69
N VAL A 728 15.37 20.51 -5.82
CA VAL A 728 15.64 21.47 -4.75
C VAL A 728 16.02 22.81 -5.36
N ASP A 729 15.25 23.86 -5.06
CA ASP A 729 15.62 25.21 -5.48
C ASP A 729 16.76 25.77 -4.61
N ASN A 730 17.45 26.79 -5.11
CA ASN A 730 18.59 27.40 -4.40
C ASN A 730 18.23 27.86 -2.98
N GLU A 731 16.95 28.18 -2.73
CA GLU A 731 16.48 28.60 -1.41
C GLU A 731 16.39 27.43 -0.43
N LEU A 732 15.87 26.28 -0.86
CA LEU A 732 15.87 25.04 -0.07
C LEU A 732 17.30 24.52 0.14
N ILE A 733 18.19 24.63 -0.85
CA ILE A 733 19.61 24.27 -0.70
C ILE A 733 20.27 25.12 0.40
N ASP A 734 20.02 26.44 0.38
CA ASP A 734 20.56 27.37 1.36
C ASP A 734 20.02 27.11 2.78
N VAL A 735 18.70 26.95 2.92
CA VAL A 735 18.03 26.77 4.21
C VAL A 735 18.25 25.38 4.79
N GLY A 736 18.14 24.33 3.96
CA GLY A 736 18.41 22.95 4.36
C GLY A 736 19.88 22.65 4.56
N GLY A 737 20.75 23.61 4.23
CA GLY A 737 22.16 23.42 4.44
C GLY A 737 22.78 22.35 3.55
N LEU A 738 22.16 22.08 2.42
CA LEU A 738 22.49 20.96 1.54
C LEU A 738 23.67 21.26 0.60
N LYS A 739 24.20 22.49 0.65
CA LYS A 739 25.41 22.88 -0.08
C LYS A 739 26.54 21.90 0.19
N GLU A 740 27.31 21.60 -0.85
CA GLU A 740 28.53 20.84 -0.70
C GLU A 740 29.43 21.51 0.33
N ARG A 741 29.82 20.73 1.34
CA ARG A 741 30.76 21.20 2.36
C ARG A 741 32.12 21.36 1.69
N HIS A 742 32.80 22.46 1.99
CA HIS A 742 34.22 22.56 1.68
C HIS A 742 34.97 21.36 2.24
N MET A 743 35.89 20.82 1.45
CA MET A 743 36.58 19.58 1.79
C MET A 743 37.74 19.85 2.77
N ASN A 744 37.81 19.08 3.86
CA ASN A 744 38.98 19.09 4.75
C ASN A 744 40.24 18.76 3.94
N GLY A 745 41.32 19.52 4.16
CA GLY A 745 42.58 19.41 3.43
C GLY A 745 42.70 20.31 2.20
N THR A 746 41.65 21.06 1.83
CA THR A 746 41.75 22.09 0.78
C THR A 746 42.33 23.39 1.33
N ASP A 747 43.02 24.16 0.48
CA ASP A 747 43.54 25.46 0.85
C ASP A 747 42.45 26.54 0.75
N LEU A 748 42.32 27.34 1.81
CA LEU A 748 41.42 28.47 1.91
C LEU A 748 42.20 29.77 1.75
N ASP A 749 41.80 30.62 0.82
CA ASP A 749 42.33 31.99 0.71
C ASP A 749 41.75 32.85 1.85
N LEU A 750 42.65 33.38 2.68
CA LEU A 750 42.36 34.22 3.84
C LEU A 750 42.29 35.71 3.48
N THR A 751 42.64 36.08 2.25
CA THR A 751 42.63 37.48 1.80
C THR A 751 41.22 38.07 1.91
N GLY A 752 41.08 39.13 2.70
CA GLY A 752 39.79 39.80 2.93
C GLY A 752 38.82 39.04 3.85
N ARG A 753 39.21 37.88 4.41
CA ARG A 753 38.41 37.16 5.42
C ARG A 753 38.79 37.60 6.83
N THR A 754 37.82 37.52 7.74
CA THR A 754 38.07 37.78 9.17
C THR A 754 38.53 36.49 9.84
N PHE A 755 39.74 36.49 10.39
CA PHE A 755 40.30 35.34 11.09
C PHE A 755 40.99 35.73 12.40
N PHE A 756 41.03 34.80 13.34
CA PHE A 756 41.60 34.99 14.67
C PHE A 756 42.56 33.86 15.00
N TYR A 757 43.79 34.18 15.40
CA TYR A 757 44.76 33.17 15.82
C TYR A 757 44.42 32.62 17.19
N PHE A 758 44.57 31.31 17.35
CA PHE A 758 44.38 30.61 18.61
C PHE A 758 45.35 29.43 18.73
N ARG A 759 45.58 28.97 19.96
CA ARG A 759 46.34 27.75 20.25
C ARG A 759 45.35 26.62 20.63
N PRO A 760 45.46 25.42 20.03
CA PRO A 760 44.57 24.31 20.35
C PRO A 760 44.84 23.76 21.75
N SER A 761 43.80 23.20 22.39
CA SER A 761 43.91 22.50 23.70
C SER A 761 44.53 21.12 23.55
N LEU A 762 45.77 21.04 23.10
CA LEU A 762 46.45 19.75 23.02
C LEU A 762 47.01 19.40 24.39
N LYS A 763 46.21 18.72 25.22
CA LYS A 763 46.79 17.92 26.31
C LYS A 763 47.55 16.77 25.67
N VAL A 764 48.88 16.84 25.69
CA VAL A 764 49.75 15.74 25.31
C VAL A 764 49.59 14.64 26.36
N THR A 765 48.57 13.79 26.20
CA THR A 765 48.46 12.53 26.94
C THR A 765 48.72 11.41 25.94
N GLU A 766 49.84 10.70 26.14
CA GLU A 766 50.41 9.65 25.28
C GLU A 766 49.56 8.37 25.11
N THR A 767 48.25 8.42 25.26
CA THR A 767 47.41 7.24 25.05
C THR A 767 47.16 7.05 23.55
N ARG A 768 48.08 6.34 22.89
CA ARG A 768 47.90 5.73 21.56
C ARG A 768 46.65 4.84 21.58
N ILE A 769 45.51 5.37 21.15
CA ILE A 769 44.35 4.55 20.82
C ILE A 769 44.68 3.87 19.50
N LYS A 770 44.88 2.54 19.51
CA LYS A 770 45.01 1.76 18.27
C LYS A 770 43.67 1.83 17.52
N PRO A 771 43.65 2.17 16.21
CA PRO A 771 42.42 2.12 15.44
C PRO A 771 41.93 0.67 15.41
N ARG A 772 40.66 0.43 15.81
CA ARG A 772 40.00 -0.87 15.59
C ARG A 772 39.86 -1.06 14.10
N GLY A 773 40.48 -2.11 13.57
CA GLY A 773 40.58 -2.36 12.14
C GLY A 773 39.29 -2.87 11.51
N GLY A 774 39.16 -2.60 10.20
CA GLY A 774 38.45 -3.49 9.26
C GLY A 774 37.13 -3.00 8.69
N VAL A 775 37.07 -1.82 8.06
CA VAL A 775 36.03 -1.48 7.06
C VAL A 775 36.68 -0.60 5.98
N SER A 776 36.29 -0.77 4.71
CA SER A 776 36.75 0.05 3.58
C SER A 776 36.56 1.54 3.90
N SER A 777 37.66 2.27 4.06
CA SER A 777 37.61 3.69 4.46
C SER A 777 36.96 4.50 3.35
N SER A 778 35.80 5.09 3.63
CA SER A 778 35.22 6.10 2.74
C SER A 778 36.24 7.21 2.51
N GLU A 779 36.10 7.97 1.44
CA GLU A 779 37.01 9.09 1.19
C GLU A 779 36.98 10.14 2.33
N ASN A 780 35.82 10.28 2.99
CA ASN A 780 35.68 11.06 4.21
C ASN A 780 36.56 10.53 5.35
N ASP A 781 36.65 9.21 5.53
CA ASP A 781 37.53 8.60 6.56
C ASP A 781 39.01 8.87 6.26
N ARG A 782 39.42 8.82 4.99
CA ARG A 782 40.80 9.15 4.59
C ARG A 782 41.14 10.61 4.88
N ARG A 783 40.17 11.51 4.67
CA ARG A 783 40.33 12.95 4.90
C ARG A 783 40.27 13.32 6.38
N MET A 784 39.40 12.67 7.14
CA MET A 784 39.38 12.74 8.61
C MET A 784 40.73 12.29 9.17
N LYS A 785 41.26 11.15 8.70
CA LYS A 785 42.58 10.67 9.08
C LYS A 785 43.69 11.66 8.71
N PHE A 786 43.61 12.32 7.55
CA PHE A 786 44.56 13.37 7.19
C PHE A 786 44.50 14.56 8.15
N ALA A 787 43.30 15.04 8.49
CA ALA A 787 43.11 16.11 9.47
C ALA A 787 43.64 15.71 10.85
N GLU A 788 43.37 14.49 11.30
CA GLU A 788 43.93 13.92 12.54
C GLU A 788 45.45 13.83 12.49
N ASP A 789 46.03 13.33 11.40
CA ASP A 789 47.48 13.25 11.20
C ASP A 789 48.12 14.63 11.21
N MET A 790 47.45 15.66 10.67
CA MET A 790 47.90 17.05 10.76
C MET A 790 47.80 17.59 12.19
N LEU A 791 46.69 17.34 12.89
CA LEU A 791 46.48 17.75 14.28
C LEU A 791 47.49 17.10 15.22
N ASN A 792 47.82 15.82 15.01
CA ASN A 792 48.82 15.08 15.79
C ASN A 792 50.25 15.60 15.58
N LYS A 793 50.52 16.29 14.47
CA LYS A 793 51.81 16.94 14.18
C LYS A 793 51.89 18.37 14.73
N LEU A 794 50.82 18.93 15.28
CA LEU A 794 50.83 20.28 15.83
C LEU A 794 51.58 20.30 17.16
N THR A 795 52.52 21.22 17.30
CA THR A 795 53.13 21.54 18.58
C THR A 795 52.22 22.49 19.37
N PRO A 796 52.33 22.57 20.71
CA PRO A 796 51.61 23.56 21.52
C PRO A 796 51.86 25.02 21.10
N GLN A 797 52.93 25.26 20.34
CA GLN A 797 53.30 26.56 19.77
C GLN A 797 52.71 26.80 18.38
N THR A 798 52.09 25.79 17.75
CA THR A 798 51.51 25.96 16.43
C THR A 798 50.24 26.80 16.53
N GLU A 799 50.25 27.96 15.90
CA GLU A 799 49.08 28.83 15.81
C GLU A 799 48.15 28.34 14.71
N LEU A 800 46.89 28.16 15.06
CA LEU A 800 45.80 27.90 14.12
C LEU A 800 45.00 29.18 13.95
N ALA A 801 44.34 29.35 12.80
CA ALA A 801 43.44 30.46 12.58
C ALA A 801 41.99 29.97 12.56
N LEU A 802 41.13 30.62 13.34
CA LEU A 802 39.69 30.50 13.25
C LEU A 802 39.18 31.54 12.25
N VAL A 803 38.74 31.09 11.08
CA VAL A 803 38.14 31.94 10.05
C VAL A 803 36.63 31.93 10.23
N LEU A 804 36.04 33.11 10.36
CA LEU A 804 34.59 33.28 10.57
C LEU A 804 33.97 33.95 9.35
N ASP A 805 33.32 33.16 8.51
CA ASP A 805 32.57 33.62 7.36
C ASP A 805 31.08 33.78 7.69
N PRO A 806 30.29 34.49 6.86
CA PRO A 806 28.86 34.68 7.10
C PRO A 806 28.04 33.39 7.18
N THR A 807 28.53 32.29 6.59
CA THR A 807 27.81 31.01 6.50
C THR A 807 28.53 29.86 7.19
N GLU A 808 29.84 29.96 7.39
CA GLU A 808 30.70 28.84 7.80
C GLU A 808 31.79 29.30 8.76
N LEU A 809 32.22 28.37 9.61
CA LEU A 809 33.34 28.49 10.52
C LEU A 809 34.41 27.52 10.04
N PHE A 810 35.63 28.02 9.81
CA PHE A 810 36.77 27.20 9.44
C PHE A 810 37.86 27.27 10.51
N VAL A 811 38.48 26.14 10.78
CA VAL A 811 39.76 26.07 11.47
C VAL A 811 40.82 25.72 10.44
N VAL A 812 41.74 26.64 10.21
CA VAL A 812 42.79 26.49 9.20
C VAL A 812 44.18 26.47 9.83
N LYS A 813 45.07 25.69 9.24
CA LYS A 813 46.51 25.78 9.49
C LYS A 813 47.13 26.69 8.44
N GLN A 814 47.66 27.83 8.86
CA GLN A 814 48.29 28.77 7.93
C GLN A 814 49.53 28.15 7.28
N ASN A 815 49.67 28.31 5.95
CA ASN A 815 50.84 27.86 5.23
C ASN A 815 51.94 28.94 5.30
N THR A 816 52.94 28.74 6.15
CA THR A 816 54.02 29.72 6.36
C THR A 816 55.07 29.75 5.24
N LYS A 817 55.05 28.80 4.29
CA LYS A 817 56.09 28.66 3.28
C LYS A 817 55.83 29.44 1.99
N ASP A 818 54.58 29.71 1.65
CA ASP A 818 54.23 30.17 0.30
C ASP A 818 54.02 31.68 0.14
N ASN A 819 54.21 32.51 1.19
CA ASN A 819 53.94 33.96 1.19
C ASN A 819 52.53 34.38 0.69
N ARG A 820 51.67 33.41 0.38
CA ARG A 820 50.27 33.56 0.04
C ARG A 820 49.48 33.55 1.34
N ASN A 821 48.50 34.43 1.47
CA ASN A 821 47.55 34.45 2.60
C ASN A 821 46.59 33.25 2.50
N CYS A 822 47.10 32.01 2.47
CA CYS A 822 46.31 30.80 2.42
C CYS A 822 46.52 29.93 3.66
N GLY A 823 45.50 29.14 4.01
CA GLY A 823 45.59 28.15 5.07
C GLY A 823 44.84 26.87 4.70
N THR A 824 45.40 25.72 5.06
CA THR A 824 44.77 24.42 4.81
C THR A 824 43.66 24.18 5.83
N ILE A 825 42.46 23.87 5.36
CA ILE A 825 41.28 23.61 6.20
C ILE A 825 41.50 22.31 6.98
N LEU A 826 41.53 22.41 8.32
CA LEU A 826 41.58 21.26 9.22
C LEU A 826 40.17 20.80 9.60
N CYS A 827 39.26 21.76 9.77
CA CYS A 827 37.87 21.51 10.12
C CYS A 827 37.00 22.62 9.56
N ASN A 828 35.83 22.27 9.05
CA ASN A 828 34.75 23.21 8.78
C ASN A 828 33.49 22.83 9.57
N ALA A 829 32.76 23.84 10.02
CA ALA A 829 31.43 23.69 10.59
C ALA A 829 30.53 24.78 10.03
N PRO A 830 29.34 24.44 9.48
CA PRO A 830 28.36 25.46 9.13
C PRO A 830 28.03 26.31 10.35
N LEU A 831 27.96 27.63 10.18
CA LEU A 831 27.74 28.54 11.31
C LEU A 831 26.38 28.30 11.97
N ARG A 832 25.40 27.81 11.21
CA ARG A 832 24.09 27.35 11.72
C ARG A 832 24.17 26.14 12.66
N CYS A 833 25.23 25.33 12.57
CA CYS A 833 25.45 24.24 13.51
C CYS A 833 25.98 24.73 14.88
N VAL A 834 26.42 25.98 15.00
CA VAL A 834 26.91 26.53 16.27
C VAL A 834 25.74 26.82 17.23
N ILE A 835 25.61 26.00 18.26
CA ILE A 835 24.55 26.08 19.28
C ILE A 835 24.80 27.27 20.20
N ALA A 836 25.99 27.33 20.80
CA ALA A 836 26.36 28.36 21.78
C ALA A 836 27.86 28.56 21.85
N ALA A 837 28.29 29.74 22.30
CA ALA A 837 29.68 30.04 22.62
C ALA A 837 29.82 30.66 24.02
N ALA A 838 30.72 30.11 24.82
CA ALA A 838 30.95 30.54 26.20
C ALA A 838 32.44 30.87 26.43
N PRO A 839 32.78 32.09 26.86
CA PRO A 839 34.15 32.45 27.17
C PRO A 839 34.48 32.05 28.63
N ASP A 840 35.65 31.46 28.83
CA ASP A 840 36.27 31.21 30.14
C ASP A 840 37.72 31.72 30.12
N ARG A 841 37.92 32.98 30.50
CA ARG A 841 39.20 33.70 30.39
C ARG A 841 39.70 33.69 28.94
N GLU A 842 40.87 33.10 28.69
CA GLU A 842 41.47 32.96 27.35
C GLU A 842 40.79 31.86 26.51
N TRP A 843 39.92 31.04 27.10
CA TRP A 843 39.25 29.94 26.42
C TRP A 843 37.90 30.36 25.85
N LEU A 844 37.62 29.93 24.63
CA LEU A 844 36.29 29.97 24.02
C LEU A 844 35.81 28.53 23.82
N HIS A 845 34.73 28.19 24.50
CA HIS A 845 34.03 26.92 24.32
C HIS A 845 32.89 27.14 23.32
N VAL A 846 32.90 26.40 22.21
CA VAL A 846 31.88 26.46 21.16
C VAL A 846 31.20 25.10 21.07
N ALA A 847 29.89 25.07 21.32
CA ALA A 847 29.07 23.88 21.13
C ALA A 847 28.54 23.85 19.69
N VAL A 848 28.74 22.74 18.99
CA VAL A 848 28.41 22.54 17.58
C VAL A 848 27.56 21.27 17.44
N ARG A 849 26.42 21.38 16.75
CA ARG A 849 25.47 20.28 16.48
C ARG A 849 25.94 19.46 15.28
N GLN A 850 25.80 18.13 15.35
CA GLN A 850 25.92 17.20 14.21
C GLN A 850 27.23 17.35 13.40
N THR A 851 28.33 17.63 14.08
CA THR A 851 29.68 17.57 13.49
C THR A 851 30.37 16.29 13.90
N ASP A 852 30.97 15.60 12.92
CA ASP A 852 31.84 14.47 13.20
C ASP A 852 33.02 14.93 14.08
N ASP A 853 33.51 14.04 14.94
CA ASP A 853 34.67 14.33 15.78
C ASP A 853 35.89 14.56 14.89
N VAL A 854 36.54 15.72 15.01
CA VAL A 854 37.76 16.06 14.25
C VAL A 854 38.94 16.04 15.20
N GLY A 855 39.50 14.85 15.43
CA GLY A 855 40.59 14.62 16.36
C GLY A 855 40.28 15.15 17.77
N ASN A 856 41.19 15.97 18.33
CA ASN A 856 40.98 16.64 19.62
C ASN A 856 40.36 18.04 19.51
N LEU A 857 40.08 18.52 18.29
CA LEU A 857 39.62 19.89 18.05
C LEU A 857 38.11 20.01 18.29
N ILE A 858 37.34 19.05 17.81
CA ILE A 858 35.91 18.89 18.11
C ILE A 858 35.74 17.50 18.71
N LYS A 859 35.23 17.43 19.94
CA LYS A 859 34.91 16.17 20.60
C LYS A 859 33.51 16.21 21.20
N ASN A 860 32.66 15.26 20.81
CA ASN A 860 31.26 15.21 21.21
C ASN A 860 30.53 16.55 20.92
N GLY A 861 30.83 17.17 19.78
CA GLY A 861 30.28 18.47 19.39
C GLY A 861 30.80 19.66 20.22
N ASN A 862 31.86 19.52 21.00
CA ASN A 862 32.46 20.63 21.75
C ASN A 862 33.83 21.00 21.17
N MET A 863 34.01 22.28 20.89
CA MET A 863 35.25 22.88 20.42
C MET A 863 35.80 23.81 21.51
N ALA A 864 37.09 23.73 21.82
CA ALA A 864 37.75 24.57 22.82
C ALA A 864 38.97 25.27 22.22
N LEU A 865 38.93 26.60 22.18
CA LEU A 865 39.91 27.46 21.51
C LEU A 865 40.58 28.39 22.53
N ARG A 866 41.92 28.43 22.59
CA ARG A 866 42.64 29.34 23.50
C ARG A 866 43.23 30.52 22.74
N PHE A 867 42.81 31.73 23.09
CA PHE A 867 43.32 32.98 22.52
C PHE A 867 44.40 33.62 23.40
N ASP A 868 45.19 34.56 22.85
CA ASP A 868 46.28 35.23 23.58
C ASP A 868 45.81 36.13 24.73
N SER A 869 44.54 36.53 24.73
CA SER A 869 43.96 37.34 25.79
C SER A 869 42.46 37.08 25.95
N ASN A 870 41.94 37.35 27.14
CA ASN A 870 40.49 37.38 27.39
C ASN A 870 39.76 38.38 26.47
N GLY A 871 40.42 39.50 26.12
CA GLY A 871 39.87 40.48 25.18
C GLY A 871 39.65 39.90 23.79
N SER A 872 40.65 39.19 23.25
CA SER A 872 40.56 38.50 21.97
C SER A 872 39.44 37.45 21.98
N CYS A 873 39.32 36.67 23.05
CA CYS A 873 38.25 35.68 23.23
C CYS A 873 36.85 36.33 23.18
N LEU A 874 36.64 37.44 23.90
CA LEU A 874 35.38 38.17 23.89
C LEU A 874 35.05 38.78 22.52
N ILE A 875 36.05 39.31 21.80
CA ILE A 875 35.87 39.82 20.43
C ILE A 875 35.42 38.70 19.49
N VAL A 876 36.07 37.54 19.56
CA VAL A 876 35.72 36.38 18.72
C VAL A 876 34.30 35.93 19.02
N LYS A 877 33.92 35.82 20.29
CA LYS A 877 32.55 35.47 20.69
C LYS A 877 31.54 36.47 20.12
N GLN A 878 31.76 37.77 20.29
CA GLN A 878 30.86 38.81 19.78
C GLN A 878 30.74 38.76 18.26
N TYR A 879 31.85 38.53 17.55
CA TYR A 879 31.85 38.38 16.10
C TYR A 879 31.07 37.13 15.67
N LEU A 880 31.29 35.99 16.34
CA LEU A 880 30.59 34.74 16.09
C LEU A 880 29.07 34.89 16.28
N GLU A 881 28.63 35.50 17.39
CA GLU A 881 27.21 35.77 17.65
C GLU A 881 26.61 36.74 16.62
N ARG A 882 27.37 37.76 16.20
CA ARG A 882 26.95 38.70 15.14
C ARG A 882 26.78 38.00 13.78
N CYS A 883 27.73 37.15 13.39
CA CYS A 883 27.63 36.36 12.17
C CYS A 883 26.44 35.41 12.24
N LYS A 884 26.22 34.75 13.39
CA LYS A 884 25.07 33.86 13.61
C LYS A 884 23.74 34.62 13.50
N ALA A 885 23.61 35.79 14.13
CA ALA A 885 22.42 36.63 14.02
C ALA A 885 22.16 37.11 12.57
N THR A 886 23.23 37.47 11.85
CA THR A 886 23.16 37.88 10.44
C THR A 886 22.71 36.73 9.55
N LEU A 887 23.32 35.55 9.69
CA LEU A 887 22.95 34.34 8.97
C LEU A 887 21.49 33.98 9.25
N ARG A 888 21.08 33.98 10.51
CA ARG A 888 19.71 33.67 10.93
C ARG A 888 18.70 34.63 10.29
N THR A 889 18.99 35.93 10.27
CA THR A 889 18.11 36.94 9.63
C THR A 889 17.99 36.68 8.12
N LYS A 890 19.10 36.35 7.46
CA LYS A 890 19.12 35.97 6.04
C LYS A 890 18.28 34.71 5.80
N LEU A 891 18.51 33.65 6.56
CA LEU A 891 17.76 32.38 6.45
C LEU A 891 16.27 32.60 6.70
N MET A 892 15.89 33.37 7.73
CA MET A 892 14.49 33.70 8.01
C MET A 892 13.81 34.42 6.83
N THR A 893 14.54 35.31 6.14
CA THR A 893 14.03 35.98 4.94
C THR A 893 13.86 35.00 3.78
N GLN A 894 14.74 34.00 3.63
CA GLN A 894 14.59 32.95 2.64
C GLN A 894 13.41 32.02 2.96
N VAL A 895 13.26 31.62 4.23
CA VAL A 895 12.12 30.87 4.73
C VAL A 895 10.80 31.58 4.44
N GLU A 896 10.73 32.90 4.66
CA GLU A 896 9.54 33.69 4.34
C GLU A 896 9.18 33.62 2.86
N ARG A 897 10.16 33.78 1.97
CA ARG A 897 9.93 33.68 0.53
C ARG A 897 9.46 32.28 0.13
N ILE A 898 10.02 31.23 0.72
CA ILE A 898 9.56 29.84 0.51
C ILE A 898 8.09 29.70 0.93
N LEU A 899 7.72 30.16 2.12
CA LEU A 899 6.35 30.09 2.62
C LEU A 899 5.38 30.94 1.81
N ASP A 900 5.79 32.15 1.41
CA ASP A 900 4.98 33.06 0.58
C ASP A 900 4.70 32.43 -0.79
N ASN A 901 5.73 31.87 -1.44
CA ASN A 901 5.59 31.12 -2.68
C ASN A 901 4.61 29.95 -2.54
N CYS A 902 4.56 29.28 -1.37
CA CYS A 902 3.62 28.19 -1.09
C CYS A 902 2.20 28.67 -0.77
N SER A 903 2.06 29.86 -0.16
CA SER A 903 0.78 30.41 0.32
C SER A 903 -0.10 30.98 -0.80
N GLU A 904 0.49 31.33 -1.94
CA GLU A 904 -0.26 31.81 -3.09
C GLU A 904 -1.05 30.63 -3.69
N ASN A 905 -2.37 30.64 -3.50
CA ASN A 905 -3.33 29.63 -4.02
C ASN A 905 -3.23 29.36 -5.53
N ASP A 906 -2.44 30.15 -6.25
CA ASP A 906 -2.29 30.16 -7.69
C ASP A 906 -0.91 29.67 -8.15
N LEU A 907 -0.19 28.90 -7.32
CA LEU A 907 1.08 28.23 -7.67
C LEU A 907 1.05 27.67 -9.10
N TRP A 908 -0.05 27.02 -9.45
CA TRP A 908 -0.27 26.37 -10.75
C TRP A 908 -0.40 27.38 -11.92
N THR A 909 -1.13 28.48 -11.74
CA THR A 909 -1.28 29.48 -12.82
C THR A 909 -0.10 30.45 -12.90
N LYS A 910 0.58 30.72 -11.77
CA LYS A 910 1.73 31.64 -11.71
C LYS A 910 2.96 31.00 -12.34
N ARG A 911 3.24 29.71 -12.10
CA ARG A 911 4.34 28.98 -12.80
C ARG A 911 4.16 29.02 -14.32
N ARG A 912 2.92 28.85 -14.81
CA ARG A 912 2.61 29.01 -16.25
C ARG A 912 2.93 30.41 -16.78
N ARG A 913 2.69 31.46 -16.01
CA ARG A 913 3.02 32.85 -16.41
C ARG A 913 4.53 33.09 -16.38
N THR A 914 5.23 32.61 -15.36
CA THR A 914 6.69 32.81 -15.23
C THR A 914 7.47 32.03 -16.28
N LYS A 915 7.13 30.75 -16.57
CA LYS A 915 7.78 29.98 -17.65
C LYS A 915 7.49 30.57 -19.04
N ARG A 916 6.29 31.12 -19.29
CA ARG A 916 5.99 31.84 -20.55
C ARG A 916 6.73 33.17 -20.69
N SER A 917 7.08 33.81 -19.58
CA SER A 917 7.88 35.04 -19.57
C SER A 917 9.37 34.76 -19.80
N ILE A 918 9.85 33.57 -19.46
CA ILE A 918 11.19 33.11 -19.79
C ILE A 918 11.10 32.41 -21.16
N GLN A 919 10.86 33.17 -22.23
CA GLN A 919 11.23 32.65 -23.54
C GLN A 919 12.73 32.32 -23.50
N PRO A 920 13.16 31.17 -24.03
CA PRO A 920 14.58 30.90 -24.16
C PRO A 920 15.13 32.00 -25.07
N SER A 921 15.94 32.90 -24.51
CA SER A 921 16.73 33.80 -25.35
C SER A 921 17.46 32.92 -26.37
N GLU A 922 17.39 33.24 -27.66
CA GLU A 922 17.97 32.49 -28.80
C GLU A 922 19.45 32.08 -28.63
N ARG A 923 20.14 32.55 -27.58
CA ARG A 923 21.53 32.24 -27.24
C ARG A 923 21.80 30.78 -26.86
N VAL A 924 20.82 29.99 -26.40
CA VAL A 924 21.10 28.57 -26.02
C VAL A 924 21.21 27.65 -27.24
N ILE A 925 20.62 28.01 -28.39
CA ILE A 925 20.71 27.23 -29.64
C ILE A 925 22.06 27.49 -30.38
N GLN A 926 22.78 28.57 -30.04
CA GLN A 926 24.08 28.86 -30.65
C GLN A 926 25.25 28.06 -30.06
N VAL A 927 25.12 27.48 -28.87
CA VAL A 927 26.22 26.72 -28.24
C VAL A 927 26.32 25.29 -28.82
N THR A 928 25.21 24.68 -29.25
CA THR A 928 25.22 23.37 -29.90
C THR A 928 25.65 23.41 -31.37
N LYS A 929 25.42 24.52 -32.11
CA LYS A 929 25.93 24.67 -33.49
C LYS A 929 27.44 24.94 -33.57
N SER A 930 28.10 25.28 -32.47
CA SER A 930 29.54 25.55 -32.43
C SER A 930 30.40 24.27 -32.32
N PHE A 931 29.78 23.11 -32.04
CA PHE A 931 30.48 21.83 -31.87
C PHE A 931 30.43 20.90 -33.10
N GLU A 932 29.70 21.26 -34.17
CA GLU A 932 29.55 20.42 -35.36
C GLU A 932 30.50 20.77 -36.53
N THR A 933 31.45 21.69 -36.38
CA THR A 933 32.39 22.07 -37.46
C THR A 933 33.86 21.81 -37.15
N CYS A 934 34.18 20.72 -36.46
CA CYS A 934 35.55 20.20 -36.35
C CYS A 934 35.56 18.66 -36.28
N SER A 935 35.28 17.99 -37.39
CA SER A 935 35.67 16.60 -37.63
C SER A 935 35.64 16.30 -39.13
N SER A 936 36.79 16.48 -39.77
CA SER A 936 37.09 15.92 -41.09
C SER A 936 38.55 15.48 -41.04
N TYR A 937 38.85 14.34 -41.68
CA TYR A 937 40.00 13.44 -41.48
C TYR A 937 39.74 12.43 -40.36
N GLY A 938 39.63 11.13 -40.58
CA GLY A 938 39.89 10.30 -41.76
C GLY A 938 39.94 8.84 -41.29
N ASP A 939 39.83 7.96 -42.26
CA ASP A 939 40.08 6.51 -42.23
C ASP A 939 38.91 5.56 -41.93
N GLU A 940 38.77 4.72 -42.94
CA GLU A 940 37.84 3.65 -43.21
C GLU A 940 38.13 2.40 -42.37
N ASP A 941 37.22 1.43 -42.55
CA ASP A 941 37.35 -0.02 -42.39
C ASP A 941 36.91 -0.67 -41.06
N ASP A 942 35.89 -1.53 -41.24
CA ASP A 942 35.69 -2.85 -40.62
C ASP A 942 35.30 -2.92 -39.13
N PHE A 943 34.27 -3.66 -38.64
CA PHE A 943 33.45 -4.77 -39.15
C PHE A 943 32.24 -4.94 -38.17
N VAL A 944 31.05 -5.26 -38.72
CA VAL A 944 29.82 -5.88 -38.14
C VAL A 944 29.27 -5.42 -36.79
#